data_AF-A0A4V2I4Z4-F1
#
_entry.id   AF-A0A4V2I4Z4-F1
#
_cell.length_a   1.000
_cell.length_b   1.000
_cell.length_c   1.000
_cell.angle_alpha   90.00
_cell.angle_beta   90.00
_cell.angle_gamma   90.00
#
_symmetry.space_group_name_H-M   'P 1'
#
loop_
_entity.id
_entity.type
_entity.pdbx_description
1 polymer ?
#
loop_
_entity_poly.entity_id
_entity_poly.type
_entity_poly.pdbx_seq_one_letter_code
_entity_poly.pdbx_strand_id
1 'polypeptide(L)'
;MKLLSTRKPYPIRLSKIAAAISLCLCGVNTYGQTKINVDIDGAVVNAGGALAGYSVVHQKVGTIEGSSIENDSVSVSLNAAVNVNAAVTGEAKSTQIIGDIDVGKSEGTKTSVYIQSLVNVDGSLTGRSVGEQVVGQIKANQTDNTQIMVDGSALTNVGGSAMGNVVSKQDVANISVDSATNDSLHARFGSITNVGLTLGGNASSSQQVLIQNASSISNVKESLNVETIANASASIGGSSKATQTIEVMDVNSANNDSVSLSVKNAIVNVAAAIGGSAKSNQAISTITSNNFNDSSLSVSANSIKSVGAALLGSADVQQNIGDVTAKDVKGLKENLRLGNVTGAGVGFLGKGTAIQLVGNVSGASNSNSRINLKTGSLTNVAAGSQTRTVMSIANISGTDTNVNINVSTGSVDIKSIGFGANANVQIGTVNNASNVTDTVITGNIVSESVAAGTKNNIFLGYISSGSRSGSNIYVRTGNITNRVNASGGAKSEIYVGSMLHSNASGDINVTTGNLSSSVSAALGGTNGVFIGNISQSGRHKTTVHTGSHSAKAVACVKGVGCMSEIVGKKNCVMIGNVGMSANCGNDSLINEAIKELEHLGYVIEKGVVKTAKEVAEEAEKAAKAVEKEAEKIGKAIAHAFSGW
;
A
#
# COMPACT_ATOMS: atom_id res chain seq x y z
N MET A 1 38.32 0.01 16.53
CA MET A 1 39.05 0.38 17.78
C MET A 1 38.22 -0.16 18.95
N LYS A 2 38.78 -0.99 19.85
CA LYS A 2 38.02 -1.57 20.98
C LYS A 2 38.23 -0.67 22.20
N LEU A 3 37.20 0.05 22.64
CA LEU A 3 37.26 0.91 23.83
C LEU A 3 36.77 0.13 25.05
N LEU A 4 37.62 0.02 26.06
CA LEU A 4 37.26 -0.54 27.37
C LEU A 4 36.45 0.50 28.15
N SER A 5 35.32 0.07 28.71
CA SER A 5 34.42 0.85 29.56
C SER A 5 35.19 1.54 30.69
N THR A 6 35.14 2.87 30.73
CA THR A 6 35.55 3.67 31.90
C THR A 6 34.44 4.65 32.24
N ARG A 7 34.21 4.88 33.54
CA ARG A 7 33.12 5.72 34.10
C ARG A 7 33.18 7.22 33.74
N LYS A 8 34.04 7.65 32.81
CA LYS A 8 34.18 9.07 32.41
C LYS A 8 33.86 9.23 30.93
N PRO A 9 32.99 10.19 30.56
CA PRO A 9 32.66 10.45 29.15
C PRO A 9 33.88 11.00 28.42
N TYR A 10 34.36 10.29 27.40
CA TYR A 10 35.36 10.82 26.47
C TYR A 10 34.67 11.18 25.15
N PRO A 11 34.58 12.47 24.78
CA PRO A 11 34.12 12.85 23.44
C PRO A 11 35.18 12.44 22.41
N ILE A 12 34.80 11.59 21.46
CA ILE A 12 35.63 11.29 20.30
C ILE A 12 35.23 12.27 19.21
N ARG A 13 36.07 13.28 18.97
CA ARG A 13 35.94 14.21 17.84
C ARG A 13 36.97 13.88 16.77
N LEU A 14 36.51 13.60 15.56
CA LEU A 14 37.37 13.40 14.38
C LEU A 14 37.12 14.55 13.40
N SER A 15 38.14 15.39 13.20
CA SER A 15 38.00 16.66 12.47
C SER A 15 38.32 16.59 10.97
N LYS A 16 38.69 15.41 10.42
CA LYS A 16 39.01 15.22 8.98
C LYS A 16 38.61 13.82 8.49
N ILE A 17 38.41 13.71 7.16
CA ILE A 17 38.06 12.49 6.40
C ILE A 17 38.70 11.25 7.03
N ALA A 18 37.88 10.36 7.59
CA ALA A 18 38.33 9.13 8.17
C ALA A 18 37.95 7.96 7.26
N ALA A 19 38.95 7.34 6.66
CA ALA A 19 38.78 6.11 5.90
C ALA A 19 38.53 4.95 6.87
N ALA A 20 37.40 4.24 6.70
CA ALA A 20 36.99 3.05 7.45
C ALA A 20 36.97 3.20 9.00
N ILE A 21 35.84 3.65 9.55
CA ILE A 21 35.56 3.62 10.99
C ILE A 21 34.62 2.44 11.31
N SER A 22 35.04 1.59 12.25
CA SER A 22 34.16 0.71 13.01
C SER A 22 34.27 1.06 14.50
N LEU A 23 33.22 1.71 15.02
CA LEU A 23 33.05 2.02 16.43
C LEU A 23 31.95 1.12 17.01
N CYS A 24 32.34 0.00 17.63
CA CYS A 24 31.44 -0.86 18.43
C CYS A 24 31.82 -0.75 19.91
N LEU A 25 30.83 -0.57 20.79
CA LEU A 25 30.93 -1.04 22.17
C LEU A 25 30.30 -2.43 22.24
N CYS A 26 31.14 -3.44 22.36
CA CYS A 26 30.74 -4.85 22.32
C CYS A 26 31.01 -5.48 23.70
N GLY A 27 30.00 -6.11 24.32
CA GLY A 27 30.16 -7.01 25.46
C GLY A 27 30.16 -6.35 26.85
N VAL A 28 29.27 -5.39 27.09
CA VAL A 28 29.20 -4.68 28.38
C VAL A 28 27.83 -4.93 29.02
N ASN A 29 27.81 -5.42 30.27
CA ASN A 29 26.68 -5.18 31.18
C ASN A 29 26.87 -3.75 31.72
N THR A 30 26.22 -2.76 31.10
CA THR A 30 26.26 -1.38 31.59
C THR A 30 25.17 -1.19 32.63
N TYR A 31 25.48 -1.53 33.88
CA TYR A 31 24.72 -1.02 35.02
C TYR A 31 25.19 0.40 35.31
N GLY A 32 24.62 1.38 34.60
CA GLY A 32 24.81 2.81 34.86
C GLY A 32 25.08 3.67 33.63
N GLN A 33 24.56 4.92 33.70
CA GLN A 33 24.58 6.06 32.76
C GLN A 33 25.78 6.16 31.79
N THR A 34 25.89 5.23 30.86
CA THR A 34 26.92 5.24 29.81
C THR A 34 26.47 6.19 28.72
N LYS A 35 27.31 7.19 28.42
CA LYS A 35 27.07 8.15 27.34
C LYS A 35 28.11 7.93 26.25
N ILE A 36 27.65 7.46 25.09
CA ILE A 36 28.45 7.37 23.87
C ILE A 36 28.09 8.57 22.99
N ASN A 37 29.09 9.39 22.65
CA ASN A 37 28.91 10.48 21.71
C ASN A 37 29.91 10.33 20.55
N VAL A 38 29.38 10.15 19.34
CA VAL A 38 30.14 10.08 18.09
C VAL A 38 29.80 11.33 17.29
N ASP A 39 30.77 12.23 17.13
CA ASP A 39 30.59 13.49 16.42
C ASP A 39 31.66 13.60 15.33
N ILE A 40 31.22 13.52 14.07
CA ILE A 40 32.09 13.57 12.90
C ILE A 40 31.64 14.73 12.01
N ASP A 41 32.41 15.81 12.04
CA ASP A 41 32.16 17.05 11.29
C ASP A 41 32.33 16.88 9.76
N GLY A 42 32.94 15.77 9.32
CA GLY A 42 33.20 15.43 7.92
C GLY A 42 32.43 14.23 7.37
N ALA A 43 32.83 13.75 6.20
CA ALA A 43 32.28 12.53 5.61
C ALA A 43 33.03 11.27 6.09
N VAL A 44 32.29 10.22 6.44
CA VAL A 44 32.84 8.88 6.66
C VAL A 44 32.68 8.08 5.36
N VAL A 45 33.77 7.90 4.62
CA VAL A 45 33.75 7.21 3.33
C VAL A 45 34.40 5.83 3.47
N ASN A 46 33.71 4.80 2.99
CA ASN A 46 34.23 3.46 2.86
C ASN A 46 34.01 2.99 1.42
N ALA A 47 35.06 2.49 0.77
CA ALA A 47 35.03 2.12 -0.64
C ALA A 47 35.76 0.78 -0.84
N GLY A 48 35.17 -0.12 -1.62
CA GLY A 48 35.75 -1.40 -2.00
C GLY A 48 35.54 -1.70 -3.47
N GLY A 49 36.36 -2.61 -3.99
CA GLY A 49 36.39 -2.97 -5.39
C GLY A 49 37.01 -4.34 -5.62
N ALA A 50 36.43 -5.17 -6.47
CA ALA A 50 37.06 -6.39 -6.95
C ALA A 50 36.92 -6.56 -8.47
N LEU A 51 37.99 -7.04 -9.12
CA LEU A 51 37.92 -7.47 -10.52
C LEU A 51 37.24 -8.84 -10.65
N ALA A 52 37.52 -9.74 -9.71
CA ALA A 52 36.87 -11.05 -9.63
C ALA A 52 36.73 -11.51 -8.17
N GLY A 53 35.66 -12.26 -7.89
CA GLY A 53 35.42 -12.87 -6.59
C GLY A 53 34.45 -12.07 -5.71
N TYR A 54 34.69 -12.09 -4.40
CA TYR A 54 33.82 -11.46 -3.41
C TYR A 54 34.46 -10.15 -2.93
N SER A 55 33.78 -9.03 -3.14
CA SER A 55 34.11 -7.75 -2.49
C SER A 55 33.09 -7.46 -1.42
N VAL A 56 33.54 -7.15 -0.20
CA VAL A 56 32.66 -6.85 0.93
C VAL A 56 33.14 -5.60 1.64
N VAL A 57 32.21 -4.67 1.85
CA VAL A 57 32.47 -3.40 2.54
C VAL A 57 31.49 -3.25 3.69
N HIS A 58 32.01 -3.14 4.92
CA HIS A 58 31.22 -2.95 6.13
C HIS A 58 31.53 -1.61 6.79
N GLN A 59 30.51 -0.79 7.04
CA GLN A 59 30.60 0.44 7.82
C GLN A 59 29.63 0.35 9.01
N LYS A 60 30.15 0.40 10.23
CA LYS A 60 29.36 0.43 11.47
C LYS A 60 29.71 1.68 12.28
N VAL A 61 28.74 2.51 12.62
CA VAL A 61 28.96 3.73 13.43
C VAL A 61 27.93 3.81 14.56
N GLY A 62 28.41 3.89 15.79
CA GLY A 62 27.56 4.07 16.97
C GLY A 62 26.70 2.84 17.28
N THR A 63 27.28 1.64 17.21
CA THR A 63 26.60 0.39 17.55
C THR A 63 26.86 0.00 19.01
N ILE A 64 25.81 -0.44 19.72
CA ILE A 64 25.89 -1.09 21.03
C ILE A 64 25.42 -2.53 20.91
N GLU A 65 26.21 -3.47 21.43
CA GLU A 65 25.85 -4.90 21.53
C GLU A 65 26.07 -5.38 22.98
N GLY A 66 25.05 -6.00 23.62
CA GLY A 66 25.14 -6.42 25.04
C GLY A 66 23.96 -7.25 25.57
N SER A 67 23.96 -7.57 26.87
CA SER A 67 22.84 -8.30 27.51
C SER A 67 21.81 -7.37 28.15
N SER A 68 22.22 -6.21 28.66
CA SER A 68 21.32 -5.20 29.24
C SER A 68 21.96 -3.82 29.17
N ILE A 69 21.16 -2.81 28.85
CA ILE A 69 21.52 -1.39 28.94
C ILE A 69 20.47 -0.66 29.78
N GLU A 70 20.92 0.16 30.73
CA GLU A 70 20.04 0.88 31.65
C GLU A 70 20.49 2.33 31.81
N ASN A 71 19.58 3.26 31.49
CA ASN A 71 19.80 4.72 31.56
C ASN A 71 20.98 5.20 30.68
N ASP A 72 21.24 4.50 29.58
CA ASP A 72 22.33 4.80 28.66
C ASP A 72 21.88 5.80 27.58
N SER A 73 22.84 6.51 26.99
CA SER A 73 22.59 7.39 25.85
C SER A 73 23.61 7.22 24.74
N VAL A 74 23.12 7.07 23.50
CA VAL A 74 23.91 7.06 22.28
C VAL A 74 23.55 8.29 21.46
N SER A 75 24.54 9.10 21.15
CA SER A 75 24.40 10.20 20.20
C SER A 75 25.37 10.01 19.05
N VAL A 76 24.85 10.00 17.83
CA VAL A 76 25.63 9.94 16.59
C VAL A 76 25.27 11.16 15.76
N SER A 77 26.27 11.98 15.44
CA SER A 77 26.14 13.14 14.55
C SER A 77 27.11 12.96 13.38
N LEU A 78 26.56 12.86 12.18
CA LEU A 78 27.33 12.66 10.94
C LEU A 78 26.89 13.70 9.91
N ASN A 79 27.86 14.39 9.31
CA ASN A 79 27.57 15.19 8.12
C ASN A 79 27.22 14.26 6.95
N ALA A 80 28.13 13.36 6.56
CA ALA A 80 27.85 12.36 5.55
C ALA A 80 28.45 10.99 5.92
N ALA A 81 27.80 9.90 5.52
CA ALA A 81 28.44 8.60 5.46
C ALA A 81 28.16 7.90 4.12
N VAL A 82 29.24 7.57 3.43
CA VAL A 82 29.22 7.01 2.07
C VAL A 82 29.87 5.64 2.12
N ASN A 83 29.17 4.62 1.66
CA ASN A 83 29.63 3.24 1.61
C ASN A 83 29.45 2.72 0.17
N VAL A 84 30.55 2.47 -0.53
CA VAL A 84 30.53 2.11 -1.95
C VAL A 84 31.26 0.79 -2.15
N ASN A 85 30.67 -0.10 -2.93
CA ASN A 85 31.33 -1.32 -3.34
C ASN A 85 31.08 -1.62 -4.83
N ALA A 86 32.09 -2.13 -5.52
CA ALA A 86 31.94 -2.56 -6.90
C ALA A 86 32.63 -3.91 -7.15
N ALA A 87 32.04 -4.74 -8.01
CA ALA A 87 32.68 -5.94 -8.53
C ALA A 87 32.50 -6.03 -10.05
N VAL A 88 33.53 -6.46 -10.78
CA VAL A 88 33.37 -6.76 -12.22
C VAL A 88 32.81 -8.17 -12.41
N THR A 89 33.35 -9.16 -11.70
CA THR A 89 32.79 -10.51 -11.65
C THR A 89 32.65 -10.99 -10.21
N GLY A 90 31.53 -11.65 -9.86
CA GLY A 90 31.25 -12.19 -8.53
C GLY A 90 30.30 -11.34 -7.69
N GLU A 91 30.49 -11.27 -6.37
CA GLU A 91 29.57 -10.60 -5.44
C GLU A 91 30.15 -9.28 -4.91
N ALA A 92 29.38 -8.20 -5.04
CA ALA A 92 29.63 -6.92 -4.38
C ALA A 92 28.61 -6.74 -3.24
N LYS A 93 29.07 -6.79 -1.98
CA LYS A 93 28.23 -6.55 -0.81
C LYS A 93 28.65 -5.27 -0.08
N SER A 94 27.74 -4.33 0.12
CA SER A 94 27.92 -3.13 0.94
C SER A 94 26.94 -3.18 2.11
N THR A 95 27.44 -3.10 3.34
CA THR A 95 26.61 -3.05 4.55
C THR A 95 26.96 -1.78 5.34
N GLN A 96 25.97 -0.93 5.57
CA GLN A 96 26.07 0.30 6.34
C GLN A 96 25.10 0.26 7.53
N ILE A 97 25.61 0.32 8.76
CA ILE A 97 24.81 0.26 9.99
C ILE A 97 25.15 1.47 10.86
N ILE A 98 24.17 2.33 11.15
CA ILE A 98 24.37 3.57 11.90
C ILE A 98 23.38 3.63 13.07
N GLY A 99 23.87 3.78 14.30
CA GLY A 99 23.03 3.94 15.49
C GLY A 99 22.18 2.71 15.79
N ASP A 100 22.81 1.54 15.83
CA ASP A 100 22.15 0.25 16.08
C ASP A 100 22.35 -0.21 17.52
N ILE A 101 21.29 -0.71 18.15
CA ILE A 101 21.32 -1.26 19.51
C ILE A 101 20.79 -2.68 19.46
N ASP A 102 21.61 -3.65 19.87
CA ASP A 102 21.26 -5.06 19.96
C ASP A 102 21.54 -5.57 21.39
N VAL A 103 20.49 -5.62 22.21
CA VAL A 103 20.62 -5.83 23.67
C VAL A 103 19.54 -6.74 24.22
N GLY A 104 19.80 -7.58 25.22
CA GLY A 104 18.74 -8.39 25.83
C GLY A 104 17.62 -7.55 26.48
N LYS A 105 17.95 -6.47 27.18
CA LYS A 105 17.01 -5.53 27.82
C LYS A 105 17.47 -4.08 27.64
N SER A 106 16.56 -3.16 27.39
CA SER A 106 16.82 -1.71 27.34
C SER A 106 15.83 -0.95 28.23
N GLU A 107 16.34 -0.23 29.23
CA GLU A 107 15.50 0.56 30.15
C GLU A 107 16.01 2.00 30.25
N GLY A 108 15.13 3.00 30.04
CA GLY A 108 15.50 4.41 30.16
C GLY A 108 16.54 4.89 29.12
N THR A 109 16.73 4.12 28.05
CA THR A 109 17.78 4.37 27.04
C THR A 109 17.36 5.47 26.08
N LYS A 110 18.30 6.33 25.68
CA LYS A 110 18.10 7.34 24.64
C LYS A 110 19.06 7.19 23.47
N THR A 111 18.52 7.03 22.27
CA THR A 111 19.30 6.97 21.03
C THR A 111 18.97 8.17 20.18
N SER A 112 19.97 8.94 19.78
CA SER A 112 19.81 10.10 18.93
C SER A 112 20.80 10.02 17.76
N VAL A 113 20.28 9.90 16.56
CA VAL A 113 21.05 9.77 15.32
C VAL A 113 20.70 10.97 14.44
N TYR A 114 21.67 11.83 14.17
CA TYR A 114 21.54 12.98 13.28
C TYR A 114 22.46 12.80 12.08
N ILE A 115 21.90 12.72 10.87
CA ILE A 115 22.69 12.46 9.66
C ILE A 115 22.23 13.32 8.50
N GLN A 116 23.09 14.18 7.96
CA GLN A 116 22.69 14.98 6.80
C GLN A 116 22.50 14.08 5.56
N SER A 117 23.47 13.23 5.23
CA SER A 117 23.38 12.31 4.08
C SER A 117 23.97 10.92 4.37
N LEU A 118 23.20 9.87 4.06
CA LEU A 118 23.70 8.50 3.99
C LEU A 118 23.55 7.95 2.58
N VAL A 119 24.64 7.41 2.05
CA VAL A 119 24.69 6.81 0.73
C VAL A 119 25.34 5.43 0.84
N ASN A 120 24.59 4.38 0.50
CA ASN A 120 25.10 3.03 0.36
C ASN A 120 24.90 2.58 -1.09
N VAL A 121 25.99 2.23 -1.78
CA VAL A 121 25.98 1.85 -3.19
C VAL A 121 26.75 0.56 -3.39
N ASP A 122 26.15 -0.37 -4.11
CA ASP A 122 26.79 -1.59 -4.59
C ASP A 122 26.56 -1.74 -6.10
N GLY A 123 27.60 -2.18 -6.80
CA GLY A 123 27.57 -2.41 -8.24
C GLY A 123 28.24 -3.73 -8.60
N SER A 124 27.62 -4.53 -9.47
CA SER A 124 28.28 -5.70 -10.07
C SER A 124 28.09 -5.77 -11.58
N LEU A 125 29.15 -5.84 -12.40
CA LEU A 125 28.97 -6.04 -13.84
C LEU A 125 28.39 -7.43 -14.12
N THR A 126 28.99 -8.49 -13.56
CA THR A 126 28.49 -9.86 -13.66
C THR A 126 28.47 -10.50 -12.26
N GLY A 127 27.31 -11.00 -11.83
CA GLY A 127 27.15 -11.63 -10.52
C GLY A 127 26.20 -10.88 -9.59
N ARG A 128 26.41 -10.95 -8.27
CA ARG A 128 25.43 -10.51 -7.27
C ARG A 128 25.79 -9.13 -6.69
N SER A 129 24.81 -8.25 -6.55
CA SER A 129 24.94 -6.96 -5.87
C SER A 129 24.02 -6.95 -4.64
N VAL A 130 24.58 -6.66 -3.47
CA VAL A 130 23.85 -6.62 -2.20
C VAL A 130 24.15 -5.33 -1.44
N GLY A 131 23.15 -4.46 -1.32
CA GLY A 131 23.21 -3.23 -0.54
C GLY A 131 22.33 -3.29 0.67
N GLU A 132 22.91 -3.32 1.86
CA GLU A 132 22.21 -3.34 3.14
C GLU A 132 22.48 -2.04 3.91
N GLN A 133 21.44 -1.23 4.14
CA GLN A 133 21.52 -0.02 4.94
C GLN A 133 20.58 -0.12 6.14
N VAL A 134 21.11 0.06 7.35
CA VAL A 134 20.37 0.05 8.62
C VAL A 134 20.66 1.36 9.36
N VAL A 135 19.62 2.08 9.76
CA VAL A 135 19.75 3.36 10.47
C VAL A 135 18.81 3.40 11.67
N GLY A 136 19.34 3.59 12.87
CA GLY A 136 18.53 3.80 14.08
C GLY A 136 17.68 2.58 14.45
N GLN A 137 18.27 1.39 14.52
CA GLN A 137 17.56 0.16 14.87
C GLN A 137 17.72 -0.18 16.36
N ILE A 138 16.66 -0.72 16.96
CA ILE A 138 16.73 -1.40 18.26
C ILE A 138 16.23 -2.84 18.11
N LYS A 139 17.05 -3.78 18.58
CA LYS A 139 16.69 -5.18 18.81
C LYS A 139 16.86 -5.45 20.30
N ALA A 140 15.77 -5.85 20.96
CA ALA A 140 15.86 -6.27 22.36
C ALA A 140 14.81 -7.30 22.74
N ASN A 141 14.93 -8.01 23.86
CA ASN A 141 13.78 -8.80 24.34
C ASN A 141 12.76 -7.85 24.97
N GLN A 142 13.22 -6.84 25.71
CA GLN A 142 12.33 -5.89 26.39
C GLN A 142 12.86 -4.46 26.29
N THR A 143 11.96 -3.53 26.00
CA THR A 143 12.18 -2.08 26.12
C THR A 143 11.18 -1.47 27.10
N ASP A 144 11.69 -0.61 27.98
CA ASP A 144 10.87 0.27 28.82
C ASP A 144 11.44 1.68 28.84
N ASN A 145 10.59 2.68 28.63
CA ASN A 145 10.95 4.10 28.65
C ASN A 145 12.16 4.42 27.72
N THR A 146 12.22 3.74 26.57
CA THR A 146 13.26 3.92 25.55
C THR A 146 12.84 5.01 24.56
N GLN A 147 13.77 5.90 24.23
CA GLN A 147 13.56 6.99 23.29
C GLN A 147 14.51 6.86 22.11
N ILE A 148 13.97 6.83 20.90
CA ILE A 148 14.76 6.82 19.66
C ILE A 148 14.39 8.06 18.86
N MET A 149 15.40 8.84 18.51
CA MET A 149 15.28 9.99 17.60
C MET A 149 16.23 9.78 16.43
N VAL A 150 15.70 9.72 15.21
CA VAL A 150 16.50 9.60 13.99
C VAL A 150 16.13 10.73 13.05
N ASP A 151 17.06 11.66 12.88
CA ASP A 151 16.90 12.81 12.00
C ASP A 151 17.89 12.72 10.84
N GLY A 152 17.42 12.96 9.62
CA GLY A 152 18.34 13.15 8.50
C GLY A 152 17.78 13.89 7.30
N SER A 153 18.65 14.27 6.35
CA SER A 153 18.17 14.94 5.13
C SER A 153 17.92 13.94 4.00
N ALA A 154 18.86 13.03 3.74
CA ALA A 154 18.69 12.02 2.69
C ALA A 154 19.33 10.67 3.06
N LEU A 155 18.55 9.60 2.92
CA LEU A 155 19.02 8.21 3.01
C LEU A 155 18.88 7.55 1.64
N THR A 156 19.99 7.11 1.06
CA THR A 156 20.02 6.50 -0.27
C THR A 156 20.72 5.15 -0.21
N ASN A 157 20.04 4.10 -0.67
CA ASN A 157 20.57 2.75 -0.84
C ASN A 157 20.34 2.29 -2.28
N VAL A 158 21.41 1.92 -2.98
CA VAL A 158 21.34 1.58 -4.41
C VAL A 158 22.16 0.34 -4.69
N GLY A 159 21.49 -0.72 -5.12
CA GLY A 159 22.12 -1.88 -5.74
C GLY A 159 21.96 -1.85 -7.25
N GLY A 160 23.05 -2.15 -7.97
CA GLY A 160 23.07 -2.17 -9.43
C GLY A 160 23.81 -3.39 -9.97
N SER A 161 23.28 -4.03 -11.02
CA SER A 161 24.05 -5.01 -11.78
C SER A 161 23.82 -4.92 -13.28
N ALA A 162 24.82 -5.25 -14.10
CA ALA A 162 24.54 -5.41 -15.53
C ALA A 162 23.91 -6.79 -15.78
N MET A 163 24.53 -7.91 -15.37
CA MET A 163 24.07 -9.25 -15.77
C MET A 163 23.68 -10.19 -14.62
N GLY A 164 23.61 -9.74 -13.37
CA GLY A 164 23.20 -10.63 -12.29
C GLY A 164 22.23 -10.02 -11.28
N ASN A 165 22.10 -10.69 -10.14
CA ASN A 165 21.01 -10.47 -9.20
C ASN A 165 21.31 -9.29 -8.26
N VAL A 166 20.30 -8.49 -7.96
CA VAL A 166 20.41 -7.32 -7.08
C VAL A 166 19.48 -7.45 -5.89
N VAL A 167 20.00 -7.17 -4.70
CA VAL A 167 19.25 -7.09 -3.45
C VAL A 167 19.60 -5.79 -2.74
N SER A 168 18.66 -4.84 -2.72
CA SER A 168 18.79 -3.56 -2.02
C SER A 168 17.85 -3.55 -0.82
N LYS A 169 18.38 -3.66 0.40
CA LYS A 169 17.64 -3.66 1.66
C LYS A 169 17.94 -2.39 2.47
N GLN A 170 16.90 -1.66 2.83
CA GLN A 170 17.01 -0.45 3.65
C GLN A 170 16.04 -0.55 4.83
N ASP A 171 16.59 -0.54 6.05
CA ASP A 171 15.85 -0.59 7.31
C ASP A 171 16.13 0.70 8.09
N VAL A 172 15.10 1.46 8.43
CA VAL A 172 15.24 2.79 9.06
C VAL A 172 14.31 2.89 10.25
N ALA A 173 14.84 3.25 11.41
CA ALA A 173 14.06 3.50 12.62
C ALA A 173 13.23 2.29 13.08
N ASN A 174 13.74 1.07 12.95
CA ASN A 174 12.99 -0.15 13.28
C ASN A 174 13.20 -0.61 14.73
N ILE A 175 12.14 -1.06 15.38
CA ILE A 175 12.14 -1.69 16.71
C ILE A 175 11.68 -3.14 16.57
N SER A 176 12.49 -4.09 17.03
CA SER A 176 12.13 -5.50 17.11
C SER A 176 12.32 -5.95 18.55
N VAL A 177 11.21 -6.12 19.28
CA VAL A 177 11.25 -6.52 20.69
C VAL A 177 10.26 -7.61 21.06
N ASP A 178 10.33 -8.23 22.24
CA ASP A 178 9.21 -9.05 22.73
C ASP A 178 8.16 -8.17 23.44
N SER A 179 8.60 -7.17 24.21
CA SER A 179 7.69 -6.22 24.85
C SER A 179 8.22 -4.80 24.84
N ALA A 180 7.38 -3.82 24.45
CA ALA A 180 7.68 -2.39 24.50
C ALA A 180 6.69 -1.66 25.42
N THR A 181 7.20 -0.89 26.39
CA THR A 181 6.34 -0.11 27.30
C THR A 181 6.84 1.32 27.43
N ASN A 182 5.94 2.30 27.32
CA ASN A 182 6.26 3.73 27.45
C ASN A 182 7.36 4.23 26.50
N ASP A 183 7.55 3.55 25.36
CA ASP A 183 8.59 3.91 24.41
C ASP A 183 8.14 5.05 23.48
N SER A 184 9.12 5.81 23.00
CA SER A 184 8.88 6.85 22.00
C SER A 184 9.87 6.75 20.86
N LEU A 185 9.35 6.79 19.65
CA LEU A 185 10.13 6.72 18.43
C LEU A 185 9.76 7.91 17.54
N HIS A 186 10.75 8.75 17.26
CA HIS A 186 10.61 9.88 16.36
C HIS A 186 11.63 9.77 15.23
N ALA A 187 11.14 9.81 13.99
CA ALA A 187 11.98 9.75 12.81
C ALA A 187 11.60 10.90 11.86
N ARG A 188 12.61 11.65 11.41
CA ARG A 188 12.41 12.75 10.47
C ARG A 188 13.42 12.69 9.34
N PHE A 189 12.93 12.70 8.11
CA PHE A 189 13.79 12.67 6.93
C PHE A 189 13.37 13.65 5.85
N GLY A 190 14.32 14.19 5.09
CA GLY A 190 13.99 14.83 3.81
C GLY A 190 13.53 13.75 2.82
N SER A 191 14.42 12.82 2.48
CA SER A 191 14.11 11.70 1.57
C SER A 191 14.69 10.37 2.03
N ILE A 192 13.96 9.29 1.73
CA ILE A 192 14.42 7.91 1.94
C ILE A 192 14.24 7.15 0.62
N THR A 193 15.34 6.74 0.01
CA THR A 193 15.38 6.16 -1.33
C THR A 193 16.09 4.79 -1.31
N ASN A 194 15.43 3.76 -1.83
CA ASN A 194 15.98 2.43 -2.00
C ASN A 194 15.77 1.94 -3.44
N VAL A 195 16.84 1.51 -4.11
CA VAL A 195 16.81 1.21 -5.55
C VAL A 195 17.56 -0.08 -5.85
N GLY A 196 16.94 -0.99 -6.61
CA GLY A 196 17.60 -2.18 -7.15
C GLY A 196 17.46 -2.24 -8.68
N LEU A 197 18.55 -2.24 -9.43
CA LEU A 197 18.52 -2.19 -10.90
C LEU A 197 19.37 -3.30 -11.53
N THR A 198 18.82 -4.02 -12.51
CA THR A 198 19.61 -4.99 -13.29
C THR A 198 19.24 -5.04 -14.77
N LEU A 199 20.18 -5.39 -15.66
CA LEU A 199 19.86 -5.66 -17.07
C LEU A 199 19.58 -7.14 -17.32
N GLY A 200 20.29 -8.06 -16.67
CA GLY A 200 20.21 -9.50 -16.98
C GLY A 200 19.63 -10.41 -15.89
N GLY A 201 19.57 -9.93 -14.63
CA GLY A 201 19.18 -10.77 -13.49
C GLY A 201 17.85 -10.38 -12.86
N ASN A 202 17.64 -10.81 -11.62
CA ASN A 202 16.49 -10.38 -10.80
C ASN A 202 16.87 -9.18 -9.94
N ALA A 203 16.00 -8.16 -9.87
CA ALA A 203 16.15 -7.02 -8.99
C ALA A 203 15.14 -7.06 -7.84
N SER A 204 15.62 -6.93 -6.61
CA SER A 204 14.80 -6.87 -5.41
C SER A 204 15.16 -5.64 -4.57
N SER A 205 14.19 -4.78 -4.30
CA SER A 205 14.32 -3.65 -3.37
C SER A 205 13.34 -3.83 -2.20
N SER A 206 13.85 -3.89 -0.98
CA SER A 206 13.08 -4.00 0.26
C SER A 206 13.36 -2.79 1.14
N GLN A 207 12.35 -1.97 1.39
CA GLN A 207 12.45 -0.78 2.24
C GLN A 207 11.50 -0.92 3.42
N GLN A 208 12.05 -0.83 4.61
CA GLN A 208 11.35 -0.86 5.89
C GLN A 208 11.64 0.43 6.63
N VAL A 209 10.61 1.20 6.94
CA VAL A 209 10.76 2.45 7.70
C VAL A 209 9.79 2.40 8.87
N LEU A 210 10.28 2.59 10.09
CA LEU A 210 9.47 2.64 11.29
C LEU A 210 8.65 1.34 11.52
N ILE A 211 9.31 0.18 11.53
CA ILE A 211 8.63 -1.09 11.81
C ILE A 211 8.72 -1.38 13.30
N GLN A 212 7.58 -1.74 13.91
CA GLN A 212 7.52 -2.26 15.27
C GLN A 212 6.99 -3.70 15.25
N ASN A 213 7.84 -4.63 15.66
CA ASN A 213 7.45 -6.01 15.89
C ASN A 213 7.59 -6.32 17.39
N ALA A 214 6.49 -6.67 18.04
CA ALA A 214 6.49 -7.00 19.47
C ALA A 214 5.39 -7.95 19.92
N SER A 215 5.66 -8.84 20.86
CA SER A 215 4.58 -9.64 21.45
C SER A 215 3.56 -8.77 22.16
N SER A 216 3.97 -7.70 22.84
CA SER A 216 3.04 -6.73 23.45
C SER A 216 3.60 -5.32 23.45
N ILE A 217 2.73 -4.35 23.18
CA ILE A 217 3.06 -2.93 23.32
C ILE A 217 2.01 -2.23 24.18
N SER A 218 2.47 -1.20 24.91
CA SER A 218 1.59 -0.38 25.73
C SER A 218 2.17 1.02 25.91
N ASN A 219 1.34 2.04 25.70
CA ASN A 219 1.71 3.46 25.80
C ASN A 219 2.87 3.86 24.87
N VAL A 220 3.00 3.24 23.71
CA VAL A 220 4.02 3.56 22.72
C VAL A 220 3.57 4.75 21.86
N LYS A 221 4.50 5.66 21.57
CA LYS A 221 4.28 6.79 20.66
C LYS A 221 5.26 6.75 19.50
N GLU A 222 4.73 6.60 18.29
CA GLU A 222 5.53 6.59 17.07
C GLU A 222 5.17 7.79 16.20
N SER A 223 6.20 8.42 15.64
CA SER A 223 6.03 9.54 14.73
C SER A 223 7.08 9.49 13.63
N LEU A 224 6.61 9.44 12.38
CA LEU A 224 7.46 9.53 11.19
C LEU A 224 7.08 10.75 10.37
N ASN A 225 8.04 11.65 10.13
CA ASN A 225 7.86 12.82 9.28
C ASN A 225 8.87 12.83 8.13
N VAL A 226 8.41 12.58 6.91
CA VAL A 226 9.30 12.49 5.74
C VAL A 226 8.80 13.40 4.62
N GLU A 227 9.69 13.98 3.81
CA GLU A 227 9.19 14.63 2.60
C GLU A 227 8.81 13.62 1.52
N THR A 228 9.72 12.70 1.19
CA THR A 228 9.49 11.65 0.17
C THR A 228 10.07 10.30 0.58
N ILE A 229 9.31 9.22 0.36
CA ILE A 229 9.78 7.84 0.53
C ILE A 229 9.65 7.12 -0.80
N ALA A 230 10.77 6.64 -1.36
CA ALA A 230 10.83 5.99 -2.66
C ALA A 230 11.51 4.62 -2.57
N ASN A 231 10.84 3.60 -3.11
CA ASN A 231 11.39 2.27 -3.29
C ASN A 231 11.19 1.85 -4.74
N ALA A 232 12.26 1.45 -5.43
CA ALA A 232 12.20 1.09 -6.83
C ALA A 232 13.02 -0.16 -7.12
N SER A 233 12.49 -1.02 -7.98
CA SER A 233 13.27 -2.07 -8.61
C SER A 233 12.99 -2.13 -10.10
N ALA A 234 14.01 -2.43 -10.90
CA ALA A 234 13.84 -2.65 -12.33
C ALA A 234 14.74 -3.77 -12.86
N SER A 235 14.22 -4.55 -13.80
CA SER A 235 14.97 -5.57 -14.55
C SER A 235 14.63 -5.57 -16.04
N ILE A 236 15.61 -5.80 -16.91
CA ILE A 236 15.35 -6.07 -18.33
C ILE A 236 15.16 -7.57 -18.57
N GLY A 237 16.14 -8.41 -18.24
CA GLY A 237 16.15 -9.85 -18.54
C GLY A 237 15.48 -10.75 -17.51
N GLY A 238 15.18 -10.25 -16.31
CA GLY A 238 14.61 -11.03 -15.21
C GLY A 238 13.42 -10.36 -14.54
N SER A 239 13.11 -10.78 -13.32
CA SER A 239 11.99 -10.26 -12.51
C SER A 239 12.42 -9.08 -11.63
N SER A 240 11.46 -8.24 -11.28
CA SER A 240 11.61 -7.08 -10.41
C SER A 240 10.63 -7.18 -9.23
N LYS A 241 11.11 -6.92 -8.01
CA LYS A 241 10.31 -6.92 -6.78
C LYS A 241 10.65 -5.70 -5.93
N ALA A 242 9.65 -4.86 -5.67
CA ALA A 242 9.73 -3.73 -4.78
C ALA A 242 8.77 -3.91 -3.59
N THR A 243 9.31 -4.19 -2.41
CA THR A 243 8.55 -4.26 -1.15
C THR A 243 8.83 -3.01 -0.32
N GLN A 244 7.79 -2.26 0.03
CA GLN A 244 7.88 -1.09 0.88
C GLN A 244 6.91 -1.24 2.06
N THR A 245 7.44 -1.20 3.27
CA THR A 245 6.65 -1.21 4.51
C THR A 245 7.03 0.02 5.31
N ILE A 246 6.05 0.88 5.61
CA ILE A 246 6.25 2.13 6.33
C ILE A 246 5.28 2.13 7.50
N GLU A 247 5.78 2.34 8.71
CA GLU A 247 4.96 2.39 9.92
C GLU A 247 4.08 1.13 10.08
N VAL A 248 4.70 -0.04 10.18
CA VAL A 248 3.96 -1.30 10.35
C VAL A 248 4.13 -1.80 11.77
N MET A 249 3.00 -2.10 12.40
CA MET A 249 2.95 -2.65 13.74
C MET A 249 2.41 -4.08 13.66
N ASP A 250 3.23 -5.06 14.02
CA ASP A 250 2.86 -6.48 14.10
C ASP A 250 3.01 -6.94 15.54
N VAL A 251 1.90 -7.04 16.27
CA VAL A 251 1.92 -7.23 17.73
C VAL A 251 0.82 -8.13 18.26
N ASN A 252 1.01 -8.93 19.32
CA ASN A 252 -0.14 -9.70 19.85
C ASN A 252 -1.16 -8.78 20.55
N SER A 253 -0.70 -7.74 21.24
CA SER A 253 -1.56 -6.82 21.99
C SER A 253 -1.02 -5.39 21.90
N ALA A 254 -1.88 -4.45 21.51
CA ALA A 254 -1.64 -3.01 21.50
C ALA A 254 -2.65 -2.31 22.40
N ASN A 255 -2.19 -1.46 23.32
CA ASN A 255 -3.01 -0.76 24.30
C ASN A 255 -2.55 0.69 24.50
N ASN A 256 -3.45 1.65 24.27
CA ASN A 256 -3.20 3.09 24.41
C ASN A 256 -2.03 3.62 23.56
N ASP A 257 -1.82 3.04 22.38
CA ASP A 257 -0.73 3.40 21.50
C ASP A 257 -1.13 4.51 20.51
N SER A 258 -0.15 5.31 20.09
CA SER A 258 -0.35 6.40 19.14
C SER A 258 0.67 6.29 18.01
N VAL A 259 0.17 6.07 16.81
CA VAL A 259 0.95 5.89 15.59
C VAL A 259 0.63 7.04 14.63
N SER A 260 1.65 7.75 14.14
CA SER A 260 1.49 8.96 13.34
C SER A 260 2.52 9.09 12.21
N LEU A 261 2.07 8.88 10.97
CA LEU A 261 2.83 9.14 9.75
C LEU A 261 2.43 10.46 9.09
N SER A 262 3.43 11.25 8.73
CA SER A 262 3.28 12.45 7.90
C SER A 262 4.30 12.43 6.76
N VAL A 263 3.82 12.30 5.51
CA VAL A 263 4.61 12.42 4.29
C VAL A 263 4.18 13.62 3.46
N LYS A 264 5.07 14.62 3.35
CA LYS A 264 4.74 15.92 2.75
C LYS A 264 4.50 15.84 1.24
N ASN A 265 5.30 15.06 0.50
CA ASN A 265 5.25 15.01 -0.95
C ASN A 265 4.63 13.71 -1.47
N ALA A 266 5.36 12.60 -1.38
CA ALA A 266 4.93 11.34 -1.98
C ALA A 266 5.54 10.11 -1.31
N ILE A 267 4.76 9.02 -1.32
CA ILE A 267 5.23 7.66 -1.06
C ILE A 267 5.14 6.88 -2.37
N VAL A 268 6.25 6.35 -2.85
CA VAL A 268 6.37 5.72 -4.18
C VAL A 268 6.99 4.33 -4.06
N ASN A 269 6.33 3.32 -4.63
CA ASN A 269 6.84 1.97 -4.74
C ASN A 269 6.70 1.44 -6.17
N VAL A 270 7.80 1.16 -6.85
CA VAL A 270 7.80 0.83 -8.28
C VAL A 270 8.57 -0.47 -8.54
N ALA A 271 7.95 -1.38 -9.29
CA ALA A 271 8.61 -2.55 -9.86
C ALA A 271 8.40 -2.56 -11.38
N ALA A 272 9.47 -2.71 -12.14
CA ALA A 272 9.43 -2.74 -13.60
C ALA A 272 10.25 -3.91 -14.17
N ALA A 273 9.67 -4.66 -15.09
CA ALA A 273 10.33 -5.78 -15.76
C ALA A 273 10.04 -5.79 -17.28
N ILE A 274 11.02 -6.15 -18.11
CA ILE A 274 10.76 -6.43 -19.53
C ILE A 274 10.51 -7.94 -19.73
N GLY A 275 11.49 -8.77 -19.38
CA GLY A 275 11.45 -10.22 -19.58
C GLY A 275 10.72 -11.01 -18.49
N GLY A 276 10.80 -10.55 -17.24
CA GLY A 276 10.21 -11.24 -16.08
C GLY A 276 8.95 -10.58 -15.52
N SER A 277 8.60 -10.98 -14.29
CA SER A 277 7.47 -10.43 -13.53
C SER A 277 7.86 -9.18 -12.75
N ALA A 278 6.91 -8.27 -12.53
CA ALA A 278 7.06 -7.07 -11.73
C ALA A 278 6.11 -7.11 -10.52
N LYS A 279 6.65 -7.08 -9.31
CA LYS A 279 5.85 -7.14 -8.07
C LYS A 279 6.09 -5.92 -7.20
N SER A 280 5.05 -5.14 -6.95
CA SER A 280 5.09 -3.97 -6.07
C SER A 280 4.15 -4.17 -4.88
N ASN A 281 4.72 -4.37 -3.70
CA ASN A 281 3.98 -4.55 -2.45
C ASN A 281 4.22 -3.37 -1.53
N GLN A 282 3.17 -2.64 -1.18
CA GLN A 282 3.23 -1.46 -0.33
C GLN A 282 2.28 -1.62 0.87
N ALA A 283 2.82 -1.49 2.07
CA ALA A 283 2.05 -1.42 3.32
C ALA A 283 2.45 -0.13 4.05
N ILE A 284 1.46 0.72 4.34
CA ILE A 284 1.67 2.03 4.96
C ILE A 284 0.75 2.10 6.17
N SER A 285 1.31 2.29 7.36
CA SER A 285 0.55 2.48 8.58
C SER A 285 -0.42 1.31 8.82
N THR A 286 0.06 0.08 8.63
CA THR A 286 -0.75 -1.14 8.78
C THR A 286 -0.52 -1.78 10.13
N ILE A 287 -1.59 -2.21 10.78
CA ILE A 287 -1.54 -2.83 12.11
C ILE A 287 -2.07 -4.25 12.00
N THR A 288 -1.30 -5.22 12.47
CA THR A 288 -1.75 -6.59 12.68
C THR A 288 -1.66 -6.92 14.17
N SER A 289 -2.76 -7.34 14.78
CA SER A 289 -2.73 -7.78 16.17
C SER A 289 -3.71 -8.87 16.58
N ASN A 290 -3.61 -9.43 17.79
CA ASN A 290 -4.74 -10.17 18.35
C ASN A 290 -5.70 -9.21 19.05
N ASN A 291 -5.17 -8.27 19.84
CA ASN A 291 -5.97 -7.26 20.55
C ASN A 291 -5.46 -5.86 20.20
N PHE A 292 -6.37 -4.96 19.84
CA PHE A 292 -6.08 -3.54 19.60
C PHE A 292 -7.05 -2.68 20.40
N ASN A 293 -6.59 -2.11 21.52
CA ASN A 293 -7.43 -1.38 22.46
C ASN A 293 -7.02 0.09 22.60
N ASP A 294 -8.00 1.00 22.49
CA ASP A 294 -7.89 2.43 22.78
C ASP A 294 -6.72 3.15 22.09
N SER A 295 -6.30 2.60 20.95
CA SER A 295 -5.14 3.05 20.20
C SER A 295 -5.57 3.86 18.98
N SER A 296 -4.68 4.75 18.53
CA SER A 296 -4.95 5.68 17.43
C SER A 296 -3.94 5.58 16.31
N LEU A 297 -4.44 5.70 15.09
CA LEU A 297 -3.69 5.64 13.85
C LEU A 297 -3.94 6.93 13.07
N SER A 298 -2.89 7.66 12.74
CA SER A 298 -2.98 8.92 11.99
C SER A 298 -2.03 8.90 10.81
N VAL A 299 -2.55 9.03 9.60
CA VAL A 299 -1.75 9.05 8.37
C VAL A 299 -2.05 10.30 7.59
N SER A 300 -1.01 11.04 7.21
CA SER A 300 -1.11 12.18 6.31
C SER A 300 -0.09 12.01 5.18
N ALA A 301 -0.56 11.88 3.94
CA ALA A 301 0.34 11.74 2.79
C ALA A 301 -0.22 12.47 1.57
N ASN A 302 0.56 13.34 0.93
CA ASN A 302 0.05 14.12 -0.21
C ASN A 302 -0.11 13.31 -1.51
N SER A 303 0.65 12.23 -1.69
CA SER A 303 0.39 11.26 -2.76
C SER A 303 0.97 9.90 -2.40
N ILE A 304 0.27 8.83 -2.77
CA ILE A 304 0.74 7.46 -2.58
C ILE A 304 0.62 6.73 -3.91
N LYS A 305 1.71 6.13 -4.38
CA LYS A 305 1.78 5.44 -5.68
C LYS A 305 2.44 4.09 -5.52
N SER A 306 1.79 3.06 -6.04
CA SER A 306 2.35 1.71 -6.16
C SER A 306 2.15 1.22 -7.60
N VAL A 307 3.25 0.90 -8.28
CA VAL A 307 3.25 0.54 -9.71
C VAL A 307 4.04 -0.74 -9.94
N GLY A 308 3.45 -1.66 -10.69
CA GLY A 308 4.07 -2.85 -11.23
C GLY A 308 3.86 -2.86 -12.74
N ALA A 309 4.94 -2.91 -13.52
CA ALA A 309 4.87 -2.94 -14.97
C ALA A 309 5.75 -4.05 -15.53
N ALA A 310 5.17 -4.96 -16.31
CA ALA A 310 5.86 -6.06 -16.96
C ALA A 310 5.47 -6.13 -18.45
N LEU A 311 6.44 -6.25 -19.37
CA LEU A 311 6.15 -6.40 -20.80
C LEU A 311 5.75 -7.86 -21.12
N LEU A 312 6.66 -8.81 -20.86
CA LEU A 312 6.45 -10.23 -21.16
C LEU A 312 5.86 -11.01 -19.97
N GLY A 313 6.12 -10.56 -18.74
CA GLY A 313 5.66 -11.24 -17.51
C GLY A 313 4.41 -10.62 -16.87
N SER A 314 4.07 -11.10 -15.68
CA SER A 314 2.97 -10.59 -14.87
C SER A 314 3.37 -9.37 -14.05
N ALA A 315 2.42 -8.47 -13.82
CA ALA A 315 2.52 -7.38 -12.87
C ALA A 315 1.53 -7.58 -11.72
N ASP A 316 2.03 -7.55 -10.48
CA ASP A 316 1.24 -7.68 -9.25
C ASP A 316 1.50 -6.48 -8.35
N VAL A 317 0.45 -5.69 -8.12
CA VAL A 317 0.46 -4.54 -7.22
C VAL A 317 -0.49 -4.79 -6.06
N GLN A 318 0.02 -4.65 -4.85
CA GLN A 318 -0.76 -4.67 -3.62
C GLN A 318 -0.40 -3.44 -2.79
N GLN A 319 -1.41 -2.70 -2.38
CA GLN A 319 -1.28 -1.48 -1.60
C GLN A 319 -2.28 -1.48 -0.46
N ASN A 320 -1.76 -1.45 0.77
CA ASN A 320 -2.53 -1.41 2.00
C ASN A 320 -2.16 -0.14 2.76
N ILE A 321 -3.13 0.71 3.10
CA ILE A 321 -2.90 2.01 3.72
C ILE A 321 -3.85 2.19 4.89
N GLY A 322 -3.32 2.32 6.11
CA GLY A 322 -4.16 2.51 7.30
C GLY A 322 -4.94 1.26 7.73
N ASP A 323 -4.65 0.09 7.16
CA ASP A 323 -5.42 -1.11 7.45
C ASP A 323 -5.12 -1.65 8.86
N VAL A 324 -6.18 -2.02 9.59
CA VAL A 324 -6.09 -2.66 10.91
C VAL A 324 -6.69 -4.05 10.83
N THR A 325 -5.89 -5.07 11.10
CA THR A 325 -6.33 -6.47 11.19
C THR A 325 -6.10 -6.97 12.60
N ALA A 326 -7.17 -7.19 13.38
CA ALA A 326 -7.04 -7.79 14.70
C ALA A 326 -8.19 -8.72 15.07
N LYS A 327 -7.98 -9.71 15.95
CA LYS A 327 -9.11 -10.55 16.42
C LYS A 327 -10.14 -9.71 17.17
N ASP A 328 -9.66 -8.85 18.07
CA ASP A 328 -10.45 -7.91 18.86
C ASP A 328 -9.97 -6.47 18.65
N VAL A 329 -10.86 -5.59 18.17
CA VAL A 329 -10.61 -4.16 18.00
C VAL A 329 -11.54 -3.36 18.92
N LYS A 330 -11.00 -2.56 19.84
CA LYS A 330 -11.79 -1.73 20.76
C LYS A 330 -11.29 -0.31 20.77
N GLY A 331 -12.20 0.65 20.59
CA GLY A 331 -11.86 2.07 20.73
C GLY A 331 -10.92 2.62 19.65
N LEU A 332 -10.82 1.95 18.49
CA LEU A 332 -10.01 2.39 17.36
C LEU A 332 -10.40 3.82 16.93
N LYS A 333 -9.39 4.68 16.80
CA LYS A 333 -9.49 6.00 16.19
C LYS A 333 -8.53 6.09 15.01
N GLU A 334 -9.06 5.94 13.82
CA GLU A 334 -8.30 6.03 12.58
C GLU A 334 -8.56 7.36 11.88
N ASN A 335 -7.49 8.09 11.54
CA ASN A 335 -7.55 9.35 10.82
C ASN A 335 -6.61 9.34 9.62
N LEU A 336 -7.15 9.17 8.42
CA LEU A 336 -6.40 9.14 7.18
C LEU A 336 -6.64 10.44 6.38
N ARG A 337 -5.57 11.16 6.04
CA ARG A 337 -5.58 12.37 5.22
C ARG A 337 -4.63 12.19 4.04
N LEU A 338 -5.17 11.65 2.97
CA LEU A 338 -4.41 11.29 1.78
C LEU A 338 -4.69 12.32 0.67
N GLY A 339 -3.71 12.60 -0.19
CA GLY A 339 -3.99 13.22 -1.47
C GLY A 339 -4.36 12.14 -2.49
N ASN A 340 -3.72 12.12 -3.66
CA ASN A 340 -4.05 11.11 -4.67
C ASN A 340 -3.41 9.76 -4.33
N VAL A 341 -4.19 8.68 -4.41
CA VAL A 341 -3.71 7.31 -4.21
C VAL A 341 -3.85 6.53 -5.51
N THR A 342 -2.76 5.90 -5.95
CA THR A 342 -2.71 5.18 -7.23
C THR A 342 -2.09 3.79 -7.09
N GLY A 343 -2.82 2.77 -7.54
CA GLY A 343 -2.31 1.42 -7.77
C GLY A 343 -2.34 1.08 -9.27
N ALA A 344 -1.25 0.59 -9.84
CA ALA A 344 -1.21 0.24 -11.27
C ALA A 344 -0.41 -1.04 -11.55
N GLY A 345 -1.10 -2.12 -11.94
CA GLY A 345 -0.50 -3.42 -12.29
C GLY A 345 -0.68 -3.78 -13.76
N VAL A 346 0.33 -3.49 -14.58
CA VAL A 346 0.28 -3.65 -16.04
C VAL A 346 1.21 -4.79 -16.47
N GLY A 347 0.63 -5.95 -16.79
CA GLY A 347 1.34 -7.06 -17.46
C GLY A 347 0.91 -7.09 -18.93
N PHE A 348 1.67 -6.47 -19.83
CA PHE A 348 1.20 -6.22 -21.21
C PHE A 348 0.86 -7.52 -21.97
N LEU A 349 1.78 -8.49 -21.98
CA LEU A 349 1.51 -9.85 -22.47
C LEU A 349 1.18 -10.83 -21.34
N GLY A 350 1.51 -10.50 -20.09
CA GLY A 350 1.26 -11.32 -18.92
C GLY A 350 -0.03 -10.97 -18.18
N LYS A 351 -0.09 -11.26 -16.88
CA LYS A 351 -1.24 -10.93 -16.02
C LYS A 351 -1.06 -9.58 -15.34
N GLY A 352 -2.11 -8.75 -15.31
CA GLY A 352 -2.13 -7.52 -14.52
C GLY A 352 -2.99 -7.65 -13.26
N THR A 353 -2.47 -7.32 -12.10
CA THR A 353 -3.23 -7.28 -10.84
C THR A 353 -2.94 -6.00 -10.07
N ALA A 354 -3.97 -5.34 -9.58
CA ALA A 354 -3.84 -4.16 -8.75
C ALA A 354 -4.89 -4.17 -7.63
N ILE A 355 -4.43 -4.35 -6.39
CA ILE A 355 -5.27 -4.41 -5.19
C ILE A 355 -4.92 -3.22 -4.32
N GLN A 356 -5.93 -2.44 -3.96
CA GLN A 356 -5.80 -1.25 -3.13
C GLN A 356 -6.80 -1.30 -1.99
N LEU A 357 -6.27 -1.32 -0.77
CA LEU A 357 -6.97 -1.36 0.49
C LEU A 357 -6.63 -0.07 1.27
N VAL A 358 -7.64 0.70 1.67
CA VAL A 358 -7.44 1.98 2.38
C VAL A 358 -8.38 2.07 3.58
N GLY A 359 -7.80 2.06 4.77
CA GLY A 359 -8.50 2.16 6.05
C GLY A 359 -9.48 1.03 6.29
N ASN A 360 -9.12 -0.20 5.90
CA ASN A 360 -9.96 -1.35 6.19
C ASN A 360 -9.69 -1.87 7.59
N VAL A 361 -10.75 -2.21 8.32
CA VAL A 361 -10.69 -2.81 9.64
C VAL A 361 -11.28 -4.21 9.59
N SER A 362 -10.50 -5.21 9.93
CA SER A 362 -10.93 -6.60 9.93
C SER A 362 -10.70 -7.24 11.29
N GLY A 363 -11.76 -7.78 11.89
CA GLY A 363 -11.67 -8.56 13.11
C GLY A 363 -12.82 -9.52 13.37
N ALA A 364 -12.71 -10.34 14.40
CA ALA A 364 -13.79 -11.22 14.83
C ALA A 364 -14.83 -10.45 15.64
N SER A 365 -14.36 -9.58 16.54
CA SER A 365 -15.15 -8.74 17.43
C SER A 365 -14.58 -7.32 17.48
N ASN A 366 -15.39 -6.34 17.13
CA ASN A 366 -15.03 -4.94 17.09
C ASN A 366 -15.96 -4.12 18.01
N SER A 367 -15.49 -3.01 18.54
CA SER A 367 -16.34 -2.09 19.30
C SER A 367 -15.83 -0.66 19.25
N ASN A 368 -16.75 0.27 19.00
CA ASN A 368 -16.46 1.71 18.96
C ASN A 368 -15.40 2.08 17.92
N SER A 369 -15.41 1.39 16.78
CA SER A 369 -14.50 1.65 15.66
C SER A 369 -14.86 2.95 14.97
N ARG A 370 -13.90 3.88 14.85
CA ARG A 370 -14.07 5.15 14.15
C ARG A 370 -13.03 5.32 13.05
N ILE A 371 -13.49 5.51 11.82
CA ILE A 371 -12.65 5.75 10.64
C ILE A 371 -13.00 7.13 10.06
N ASN A 372 -12.03 8.03 10.06
CA ASN A 372 -12.12 9.33 9.37
C ASN A 372 -11.13 9.33 8.20
N LEU A 373 -11.62 9.11 6.99
CA LEU A 373 -10.81 9.10 5.77
C LEU A 373 -11.14 10.29 4.89
N LYS A 374 -10.15 11.14 4.63
CA LYS A 374 -10.19 12.16 3.58
C LYS A 374 -9.10 11.85 2.57
N THR A 375 -9.48 11.66 1.31
CA THR A 375 -8.55 11.36 0.23
C THR A 375 -8.81 12.23 -1.00
N GLY A 376 -7.78 12.44 -1.82
CA GLY A 376 -7.91 13.00 -3.15
C GLY A 376 -8.57 12.01 -4.12
N SER A 377 -8.14 12.00 -5.37
CA SER A 377 -8.63 11.00 -6.33
C SER A 377 -7.96 9.65 -6.08
N LEU A 378 -8.73 8.58 -6.29
CA LEU A 378 -8.29 7.20 -6.14
C LEU A 378 -8.28 6.55 -7.51
N THR A 379 -7.17 5.95 -7.90
CA THR A 379 -7.02 5.33 -9.22
C THR A 379 -6.43 3.95 -9.07
N ASN A 380 -7.13 2.92 -9.54
CA ASN A 380 -6.64 1.55 -9.51
C ASN A 380 -6.79 0.89 -10.89
N VAL A 381 -5.66 0.58 -11.53
CA VAL A 381 -5.64 0.11 -12.92
C VAL A 381 -4.89 -1.20 -13.01
N ALA A 382 -5.46 -2.18 -13.69
CA ALA A 382 -4.73 -3.36 -14.13
C ALA A 382 -4.97 -3.64 -15.61
N ALA A 383 -3.92 -4.05 -16.30
CA ALA A 383 -3.98 -4.41 -17.72
C ALA A 383 -3.18 -5.69 -17.98
N GLY A 384 -3.68 -6.55 -18.88
CA GLY A 384 -3.09 -7.85 -19.23
C GLY A 384 -4.10 -8.98 -19.42
N SER A 385 -3.66 -10.22 -19.33
CA SER A 385 -4.53 -11.39 -19.23
C SER A 385 -5.01 -11.63 -17.78
N GLN A 386 -6.22 -12.17 -17.61
CA GLN A 386 -6.84 -12.49 -16.33
C GLN A 386 -6.74 -11.36 -15.29
N THR A 387 -7.07 -10.14 -15.70
CA THR A 387 -6.82 -8.98 -14.86
C THR A 387 -7.73 -8.92 -13.64
N ARG A 388 -7.18 -8.42 -12.54
CA ARG A 388 -7.93 -8.22 -11.30
C ARG A 388 -7.62 -6.85 -10.73
N THR A 389 -8.66 -6.03 -10.58
CA THR A 389 -8.61 -4.80 -9.79
C THR A 389 -9.60 -4.87 -8.64
N VAL A 390 -9.14 -4.49 -7.45
CA VAL A 390 -9.97 -4.39 -6.25
C VAL A 390 -9.61 -3.10 -5.54
N MET A 391 -10.62 -2.28 -5.26
CA MET A 391 -10.49 -1.10 -4.42
C MET A 391 -11.47 -1.22 -3.24
N SER A 392 -10.94 -1.24 -2.02
CA SER A 392 -11.69 -1.39 -0.78
C SER A 392 -11.33 -0.26 0.16
N ILE A 393 -12.30 0.57 0.52
CA ILE A 393 -12.09 1.84 1.22
C ILE A 393 -13.00 1.92 2.44
N ALA A 394 -12.40 2.08 3.62
CA ALA A 394 -13.11 2.20 4.88
C ALA A 394 -14.09 1.04 5.12
N ASN A 395 -13.68 -0.19 4.80
CA ASN A 395 -14.52 -1.36 5.04
C ASN A 395 -14.27 -1.93 6.42
N ILE A 396 -15.35 -2.29 7.12
CA ILE A 396 -15.31 -2.94 8.42
C ILE A 396 -15.95 -4.32 8.33
N SER A 397 -15.17 -5.34 8.69
CA SER A 397 -15.67 -6.72 8.81
C SER A 397 -15.45 -7.26 10.22
N GLY A 398 -16.45 -7.97 10.74
CA GLY A 398 -16.44 -8.54 12.08
C GLY A 398 -17.73 -8.28 12.82
N THR A 399 -17.90 -8.81 14.03
CA THR A 399 -19.04 -8.43 14.86
C THR A 399 -18.74 -7.08 15.53
N ASP A 400 -19.29 -5.96 15.04
CA ASP A 400 -19.11 -4.66 15.68
C ASP A 400 -20.35 -4.24 16.48
N THR A 401 -20.16 -3.58 17.62
CA THR A 401 -21.26 -3.00 18.41
C THR A 401 -21.59 -1.57 17.99
N ASN A 402 -20.60 -0.79 17.56
CA ASN A 402 -20.76 0.63 17.24
C ASN A 402 -19.70 1.09 16.23
N VAL A 403 -20.15 1.40 15.02
CA VAL A 403 -19.32 1.81 13.89
C VAL A 403 -19.60 3.25 13.52
N ASN A 404 -18.55 4.05 13.36
CA ASN A 404 -18.61 5.37 12.73
C ASN A 404 -17.60 5.45 11.58
N ILE A 405 -18.11 5.55 10.35
CA ILE A 405 -17.31 5.73 9.14
C ILE A 405 -17.61 7.11 8.56
N ASN A 406 -16.57 7.89 8.32
CA ASN A 406 -16.64 9.17 7.64
C ASN A 406 -15.60 9.23 6.53
N VAL A 407 -16.07 9.07 5.28
CA VAL A 407 -15.25 9.03 4.08
C VAL A 407 -15.55 10.24 3.21
N SER A 408 -14.51 10.94 2.78
CA SER A 408 -14.55 11.99 1.78
C SER A 408 -13.47 11.75 0.74
N THR A 409 -13.84 11.36 -0.47
CA THR A 409 -12.90 11.10 -1.57
C THR A 409 -13.15 12.03 -2.75
N GLY A 410 -12.11 12.25 -3.57
CA GLY A 410 -12.23 12.83 -4.91
C GLY A 410 -12.90 11.86 -5.89
N SER A 411 -12.45 11.86 -7.16
CA SER A 411 -12.97 10.88 -8.11
C SER A 411 -12.35 9.50 -7.87
N VAL A 412 -13.12 8.45 -8.14
CA VAL A 412 -12.68 7.05 -8.04
C VAL A 412 -12.67 6.44 -9.43
N ASP A 413 -11.51 6.05 -9.91
CA ASP A 413 -11.33 5.40 -11.21
C ASP A 413 -10.76 3.99 -11.01
N ILE A 414 -11.51 2.97 -11.42
CA ILE A 414 -11.05 1.58 -11.43
C ILE A 414 -11.14 1.02 -12.85
N LYS A 415 -10.05 0.43 -13.33
CA LYS A 415 -9.98 -0.10 -14.69
C LYS A 415 -9.31 -1.47 -14.72
N SER A 416 -9.98 -2.46 -15.30
CA SER A 416 -9.45 -3.81 -15.50
C SER A 416 -9.51 -4.19 -16.98
N ILE A 417 -8.35 -4.27 -17.63
CA ILE A 417 -8.27 -4.30 -19.09
C ILE A 417 -7.62 -5.59 -19.58
N GLY A 418 -8.38 -6.41 -20.32
CA GLY A 418 -7.92 -7.60 -21.03
C GLY A 418 -8.64 -8.87 -20.59
N PHE A 419 -8.32 -10.04 -21.17
CA PHE A 419 -9.15 -11.26 -21.07
C PHE A 419 -9.45 -11.67 -19.60
N GLY A 420 -10.69 -12.01 -19.23
CA GLY A 420 -11.05 -12.39 -17.85
C GLY A 420 -10.91 -11.27 -16.80
N ALA A 421 -11.05 -10.01 -17.21
CA ALA A 421 -10.98 -8.85 -16.34
C ALA A 421 -12.05 -8.86 -15.24
N ASN A 422 -11.67 -8.44 -14.04
CA ASN A 422 -12.59 -8.16 -12.94
C ASN A 422 -12.24 -6.83 -12.28
N ALA A 423 -13.23 -6.00 -11.99
CA ALA A 423 -13.08 -4.76 -11.22
C ALA A 423 -14.10 -4.70 -10.09
N ASN A 424 -13.64 -4.45 -8.86
CA ASN A 424 -14.53 -4.35 -7.71
C ASN A 424 -14.21 -3.10 -6.89
N VAL A 425 -15.24 -2.31 -6.60
CA VAL A 425 -15.13 -1.14 -5.72
C VAL A 425 -16.06 -1.32 -4.54
N GLN A 426 -15.53 -1.14 -3.34
CA GLN A 426 -16.28 -1.08 -2.10
C GLN A 426 -15.84 0.16 -1.30
N ILE A 427 -16.80 0.98 -0.89
CA ILE A 427 -16.58 2.19 -0.09
C ILE A 427 -17.61 2.22 1.03
N GLY A 428 -17.15 2.23 2.28
CA GLY A 428 -18.05 2.20 3.43
C GLY A 428 -18.89 0.92 3.43
N THR A 429 -18.24 -0.25 3.37
CA THR A 429 -18.95 -1.53 3.54
C THR A 429 -18.82 -2.00 4.98
N VAL A 430 -19.95 -2.32 5.59
CA VAL A 430 -20.00 -2.84 6.96
C VAL A 430 -20.66 -4.21 6.97
N ASN A 431 -19.99 -5.17 7.58
CA ASN A 431 -20.49 -6.53 7.74
C ASN A 431 -20.68 -6.82 9.23
N ASN A 432 -21.87 -7.23 9.64
CA ASN A 432 -22.22 -7.70 10.99
C ASN A 432 -22.04 -6.70 12.14
N ALA A 433 -22.51 -5.46 11.97
CA ALA A 433 -22.44 -4.42 13.01
C ALA A 433 -23.81 -4.07 13.61
N SER A 434 -23.90 -3.89 14.93
CA SER A 434 -25.15 -3.62 15.66
C SER A 434 -25.68 -2.20 15.41
N ASN A 435 -24.81 -1.20 15.58
CA ASN A 435 -25.10 0.21 15.29
C ASN A 435 -24.12 0.75 14.26
N VAL A 436 -24.62 1.38 13.20
CA VAL A 436 -23.80 1.92 12.11
C VAL A 436 -24.17 3.38 11.85
N THR A 437 -23.17 4.24 11.85
CA THR A 437 -23.23 5.56 11.21
C THR A 437 -22.19 5.59 10.11
N ASP A 438 -22.64 5.65 8.86
CA ASP A 438 -21.76 5.63 7.69
C ASP A 438 -22.03 6.86 6.82
N THR A 439 -21.01 7.69 6.65
CA THR A 439 -21.03 8.89 5.82
C THR A 439 -20.02 8.73 4.70
N VAL A 440 -20.50 8.56 3.47
CA VAL A 440 -19.67 8.38 2.27
C VAL A 440 -19.90 9.55 1.31
N ILE A 441 -18.89 10.38 1.15
CA ILE A 441 -18.86 11.49 0.20
C ILE A 441 -17.79 11.20 -0.84
N THR A 442 -18.18 11.14 -2.12
CA THR A 442 -17.25 10.84 -3.22
C THR A 442 -17.50 11.77 -4.40
N GLY A 443 -16.49 11.94 -5.26
CA GLY A 443 -16.63 12.55 -6.58
C GLY A 443 -17.34 11.62 -7.56
N ASN A 444 -16.93 11.68 -8.84
CA ASN A 444 -17.41 10.71 -9.84
C ASN A 444 -16.77 9.34 -9.59
N ILE A 445 -17.50 8.27 -9.91
CA ILE A 445 -17.00 6.91 -9.85
C ILE A 445 -17.07 6.30 -11.24
N VAL A 446 -15.93 5.83 -11.73
CA VAL A 446 -15.82 5.11 -12.99
C VAL A 446 -15.26 3.73 -12.70
N SER A 447 -16.01 2.70 -13.10
CA SER A 447 -15.55 1.32 -13.11
C SER A 447 -15.66 0.78 -14.51
N GLU A 448 -14.52 0.46 -15.11
CA GLU A 448 -14.47 -0.08 -16.46
C GLU A 448 -13.74 -1.41 -16.50
N SER A 449 -14.35 -2.40 -17.15
CA SER A 449 -13.67 -3.64 -17.48
C SER A 449 -13.92 -4.06 -18.92
N VAL A 450 -12.90 -4.65 -19.55
CA VAL A 450 -12.95 -5.07 -20.96
C VAL A 450 -12.50 -6.53 -21.11
N ALA A 451 -13.45 -7.48 -21.10
CA ALA A 451 -13.18 -8.92 -21.32
C ALA A 451 -14.42 -9.83 -21.35
N ALA A 452 -14.30 -11.03 -21.93
CA ALA A 452 -15.27 -12.13 -21.72
C ALA A 452 -15.36 -12.57 -20.24
N GLY A 453 -16.56 -12.89 -19.73
CA GLY A 453 -16.77 -13.43 -18.37
C GLY A 453 -16.56 -12.44 -17.21
N THR A 454 -16.64 -11.14 -17.49
CA THR A 454 -16.28 -10.04 -16.56
C THR A 454 -17.35 -9.76 -15.51
N LYS A 455 -16.92 -9.44 -14.28
CA LYS A 455 -17.79 -8.92 -13.21
C LYS A 455 -17.29 -7.59 -12.68
N ASN A 456 -18.15 -6.58 -12.75
CA ASN A 456 -17.95 -5.28 -12.12
C ASN A 456 -19.04 -4.97 -11.11
N ASN A 457 -18.62 -4.83 -9.85
CA ASN A 457 -19.52 -4.43 -8.78
C ASN A 457 -19.01 -3.15 -8.13
N ILE A 458 -19.94 -2.24 -7.84
CA ILE A 458 -19.71 -1.03 -7.06
C ILE A 458 -20.62 -1.08 -5.85
N PHE A 459 -20.05 -0.96 -4.65
CA PHE A 459 -20.78 -0.88 -3.39
C PHE A 459 -20.41 0.41 -2.66
N LEU A 460 -21.39 1.27 -2.38
CA LEU A 460 -21.24 2.50 -1.61
C LEU A 460 -22.21 2.50 -0.44
N GLY A 461 -21.70 2.66 0.78
CA GLY A 461 -22.54 2.69 1.98
C GLY A 461 -23.40 1.45 2.08
N TYR A 462 -22.75 0.29 2.14
CA TYR A 462 -23.39 -1.01 1.97
C TYR A 462 -23.28 -1.86 3.25
N ILE A 463 -24.42 -2.32 3.76
CA ILE A 463 -24.46 -3.22 4.92
C ILE A 463 -24.87 -4.61 4.44
N SER A 464 -23.94 -5.58 4.52
CA SER A 464 -24.18 -6.92 3.97
C SER A 464 -25.02 -7.83 4.86
N SER A 465 -24.98 -7.61 6.19
CA SER A 465 -25.76 -8.35 7.20
C SER A 465 -25.63 -7.72 8.59
N GLY A 466 -26.59 -7.99 9.47
CA GLY A 466 -26.35 -8.02 10.92
C GLY A 466 -26.62 -6.75 11.74
N SER A 467 -27.18 -5.67 11.17
CA SER A 467 -27.61 -4.54 12.00
C SER A 467 -28.90 -4.83 12.77
N ARG A 468 -28.82 -4.67 14.11
CA ARG A 468 -29.82 -5.09 15.10
C ARG A 468 -30.50 -3.93 15.84
N SER A 469 -29.85 -2.77 15.97
CA SER A 469 -30.28 -1.73 16.92
C SER A 469 -30.34 -0.30 16.35
N GLY A 470 -29.69 -0.01 15.21
CA GLY A 470 -29.84 1.27 14.51
C GLY A 470 -28.84 1.45 13.35
N SER A 471 -29.27 1.95 12.18
CA SER A 471 -28.37 2.23 11.04
C SER A 471 -28.69 3.55 10.35
N ASN A 472 -27.74 4.48 10.37
CA ASN A 472 -27.80 5.74 9.62
C ASN A 472 -26.75 5.72 8.51
N ILE A 473 -27.20 5.78 7.26
CA ILE A 473 -26.34 5.78 6.08
C ILE A 473 -26.57 7.08 5.32
N TYR A 474 -25.50 7.85 5.11
CA TYR A 474 -25.48 9.05 4.30
C TYR A 474 -24.50 8.87 3.14
N VAL A 475 -25.00 8.83 1.91
CA VAL A 475 -24.16 8.75 0.71
C VAL A 475 -24.38 9.97 -0.17
N ARG A 476 -23.30 10.67 -0.52
CA ARG A 476 -23.28 11.72 -1.53
C ARG A 476 -22.20 11.43 -2.57
N THR A 477 -22.58 11.25 -3.82
CA THR A 477 -21.64 10.90 -4.91
C THR A 477 -21.96 11.70 -6.17
N GLY A 478 -20.96 11.85 -7.04
CA GLY A 478 -21.14 12.41 -8.38
C GLY A 478 -21.84 11.42 -9.32
N ASN A 479 -21.43 11.41 -10.58
CA ASN A 479 -21.88 10.41 -11.54
C ASN A 479 -21.21 9.07 -11.26
N ILE A 480 -21.96 7.97 -11.34
CA ILE A 480 -21.41 6.61 -11.31
C ILE A 480 -21.57 5.98 -12.69
N THR A 481 -20.46 5.59 -13.29
CA THR A 481 -20.41 4.83 -14.54
C THR A 481 -19.78 3.47 -14.27
N ASN A 482 -20.56 2.41 -14.40
CA ASN A 482 -20.10 1.04 -14.40
C ASN A 482 -20.24 0.47 -15.82
N ARG A 483 -19.12 0.15 -16.46
CA ARG A 483 -19.07 -0.31 -17.84
C ARG A 483 -18.31 -1.62 -17.94
N VAL A 484 -18.94 -2.59 -18.58
CA VAL A 484 -18.33 -3.87 -18.91
C VAL A 484 -18.45 -4.09 -20.40
N ASN A 485 -17.33 -4.25 -21.09
CA ASN A 485 -17.27 -4.61 -22.50
C ASN A 485 -16.80 -6.06 -22.61
N ALA A 486 -17.68 -6.99 -22.92
CA ALA A 486 -17.45 -8.42 -22.66
C ALA A 486 -18.13 -9.35 -23.65
N SER A 487 -17.56 -10.53 -23.92
CA SER A 487 -18.26 -11.63 -24.60
C SER A 487 -18.75 -12.66 -23.58
N GLY A 488 -20.06 -12.72 -23.34
CA GLY A 488 -20.73 -13.76 -22.53
C GLY A 488 -20.67 -13.60 -21.01
N GLY A 489 -21.82 -13.76 -20.32
CA GLY A 489 -21.91 -13.92 -18.86
C GLY A 489 -21.51 -12.72 -18.00
N ALA A 490 -21.50 -11.52 -18.57
CA ALA A 490 -21.00 -10.33 -17.92
C ALA A 490 -21.94 -9.77 -16.84
N LYS A 491 -21.38 -9.16 -15.81
CA LYS A 491 -22.14 -8.60 -14.68
C LYS A 491 -21.70 -7.17 -14.38
N SER A 492 -22.65 -6.24 -14.33
CA SER A 492 -22.41 -4.84 -13.96
C SER A 492 -23.46 -4.39 -12.94
N GLU A 493 -23.09 -4.31 -11.66
CA GLU A 493 -24.01 -3.89 -10.60
C GLU A 493 -23.50 -2.69 -9.82
N ILE A 494 -24.43 -1.80 -9.48
CA ILE A 494 -24.19 -0.63 -8.65
C ILE A 494 -25.13 -0.73 -7.45
N TYR A 495 -24.57 -0.72 -6.24
CA TYR A 495 -25.28 -0.68 -4.97
C TYR A 495 -24.92 0.61 -4.22
N VAL A 496 -25.93 1.40 -3.88
CA VAL A 496 -25.75 2.65 -3.14
C VAL A 496 -26.71 2.68 -1.95
N GLY A 497 -26.19 2.86 -0.74
CA GLY A 497 -27.00 2.97 0.48
C GLY A 497 -27.92 1.77 0.69
N SER A 498 -27.44 0.54 0.47
CA SER A 498 -28.28 -0.66 0.53
C SER A 498 -27.95 -1.53 1.74
N MET A 499 -28.97 -2.16 2.31
CA MET A 499 -28.89 -3.01 3.51
C MET A 499 -29.50 -4.39 3.23
N LEU A 500 -28.68 -5.43 3.25
CA LEU A 500 -29.17 -6.81 3.20
C LEU A 500 -29.20 -7.39 4.63
N HIS A 501 -30.30 -8.08 4.96
CA HIS A 501 -30.52 -8.81 6.21
C HIS A 501 -30.33 -7.98 7.49
N SER A 502 -31.08 -6.89 7.60
CA SER A 502 -31.14 -6.07 8.82
C SER A 502 -32.58 -5.82 9.29
N ASN A 503 -32.79 -5.99 10.60
CA ASN A 503 -34.05 -5.68 11.29
C ASN A 503 -33.99 -4.33 12.02
N ALA A 504 -32.95 -3.54 11.79
CA ALA A 504 -32.74 -2.28 12.50
C ALA A 504 -33.76 -1.21 12.08
N SER A 505 -33.78 -0.10 12.80
CA SER A 505 -34.41 1.15 12.35
C SER A 505 -33.34 2.18 12.00
N GLY A 506 -33.67 3.17 11.19
CA GLY A 506 -32.76 4.30 10.92
C GLY A 506 -32.93 4.89 9.53
N ASP A 507 -32.11 5.90 9.24
CA ASP A 507 -32.25 6.74 8.06
C ASP A 507 -31.23 6.39 6.98
N ILE A 508 -31.69 6.19 5.75
CA ILE A 508 -30.84 6.06 4.57
C ILE A 508 -31.05 7.31 3.70
N ASN A 509 -30.02 8.13 3.55
CA ASN A 509 -30.05 9.34 2.75
C ASN A 509 -29.02 9.22 1.62
N VAL A 510 -29.50 9.10 0.39
CA VAL A 510 -28.66 8.95 -0.80
C VAL A 510 -28.85 10.13 -1.73
N THR A 511 -27.75 10.77 -2.12
CA THR A 511 -27.69 11.80 -3.16
C THR A 511 -26.67 11.40 -4.22
N THR A 512 -27.09 11.25 -5.48
CA THR A 512 -26.18 10.90 -6.58
C THR A 512 -26.36 11.79 -7.80
N GLY A 513 -25.33 11.90 -8.64
CA GLY A 513 -25.48 12.32 -10.03
C GLY A 513 -26.17 11.25 -10.89
N ASN A 514 -25.82 11.18 -12.17
CA ASN A 514 -26.30 10.15 -13.09
C ASN A 514 -25.68 8.79 -12.76
N LEU A 515 -26.49 7.73 -12.82
CA LEU A 515 -26.05 6.35 -12.62
C LEU A 515 -26.21 5.57 -13.91
N SER A 516 -25.11 5.01 -14.42
CA SER A 516 -25.09 4.21 -15.64
C SER A 516 -24.42 2.87 -15.37
N SER A 517 -25.18 1.78 -15.46
CA SER A 517 -24.66 0.43 -15.52
C SER A 517 -24.82 -0.08 -16.95
N SER A 518 -23.73 -0.52 -17.57
CA SER A 518 -23.75 -0.95 -18.96
C SER A 518 -22.91 -2.19 -19.21
N VAL A 519 -23.47 -3.11 -19.97
CA VAL A 519 -22.76 -4.24 -20.56
C VAL A 519 -22.87 -4.15 -22.08
N SER A 520 -21.73 -4.12 -22.75
CA SER A 520 -21.65 -4.12 -24.22
C SER A 520 -21.02 -5.42 -24.72
N ALA A 521 -21.50 -5.90 -25.87
CA ALA A 521 -21.04 -7.09 -26.60
C ALA A 521 -21.24 -8.45 -25.91
N ALA A 522 -22.02 -8.54 -24.82
CA ALA A 522 -22.14 -9.77 -24.04
C ALA A 522 -23.43 -10.55 -24.33
N LEU A 523 -23.31 -11.86 -24.57
CA LEU A 523 -24.40 -12.82 -24.64
C LEU A 523 -24.78 -13.31 -23.23
N GLY A 524 -25.90 -12.83 -22.69
CA GLY A 524 -26.31 -13.09 -21.32
C GLY A 524 -25.49 -12.32 -20.28
N GLY A 525 -26.15 -11.93 -19.19
CA GLY A 525 -25.55 -11.11 -18.14
C GLY A 525 -26.59 -10.42 -17.26
N THR A 526 -26.14 -9.85 -16.14
CA THR A 526 -26.98 -9.10 -15.19
C THR A 526 -26.48 -7.67 -15.11
N ASN A 527 -27.37 -6.71 -15.32
CA ASN A 527 -27.09 -5.29 -15.10
C ASN A 527 -28.05 -4.73 -14.07
N GLY A 528 -27.53 -4.09 -13.03
CA GLY A 528 -28.34 -3.62 -11.92
C GLY A 528 -27.92 -2.26 -11.40
N VAL A 529 -28.90 -1.41 -11.09
CA VAL A 529 -28.74 -0.24 -10.24
C VAL A 529 -29.67 -0.41 -9.05
N PHE A 530 -29.10 -0.45 -7.85
CA PHE A 530 -29.77 -0.74 -6.58
C PHE A 530 -29.49 0.40 -5.60
N ILE A 531 -30.52 1.13 -5.19
CA ILE A 531 -30.38 2.33 -4.35
C ILE A 531 -31.32 2.23 -3.17
N GLY A 532 -30.82 2.36 -1.94
CA GLY A 532 -31.70 2.42 -0.77
C GLY A 532 -32.50 1.14 -0.49
N ASN A 533 -32.05 -0.01 -1.01
CA ASN A 533 -32.80 -1.27 -0.88
C ASN A 533 -32.53 -1.93 0.47
N ILE A 534 -33.58 -2.44 1.11
CA ILE A 534 -33.57 -3.05 2.45
C ILE A 534 -34.26 -4.41 2.37
N SER A 535 -33.57 -5.50 2.69
CA SER A 535 -34.12 -6.83 2.43
C SER A 535 -35.13 -7.35 3.48
N GLN A 536 -35.42 -6.60 4.57
CA GLN A 536 -36.30 -7.01 5.67
C GLN A 536 -37.21 -5.85 6.14
N SER A 537 -38.29 -6.16 6.87
CA SER A 537 -39.42 -5.28 7.23
C SER A 537 -39.15 -4.27 8.36
N GLY A 538 -37.90 -3.80 8.50
CA GLY A 538 -37.53 -2.77 9.50
C GLY A 538 -38.20 -1.41 9.25
N ARG A 539 -38.32 -0.58 10.30
CA ARG A 539 -38.81 0.80 10.18
C ARG A 539 -37.68 1.73 9.75
N HIS A 540 -37.47 1.84 8.44
CA HIS A 540 -36.47 2.72 7.86
C HIS A 540 -37.10 3.86 7.08
N LYS A 541 -36.47 5.03 7.14
CA LYS A 541 -36.79 6.16 6.26
C LYS A 541 -35.70 6.25 5.22
N THR A 542 -36.07 5.99 3.97
CA THR A 542 -35.16 6.07 2.83
C THR A 542 -35.48 7.33 2.02
N THR A 543 -34.51 8.24 1.91
CA THR A 543 -34.60 9.45 1.08
C THR A 543 -33.58 9.35 -0.03
N VAL A 544 -34.03 9.41 -1.28
CA VAL A 544 -33.18 9.26 -2.48
C VAL A 544 -33.35 10.47 -3.38
N HIS A 545 -32.23 11.14 -3.70
CA HIS A 545 -32.15 12.22 -4.69
C HIS A 545 -31.12 11.85 -5.74
N THR A 546 -31.54 11.58 -6.97
CA THR A 546 -30.65 11.02 -7.98
C THR A 546 -30.84 11.71 -9.32
N GLY A 547 -29.79 11.69 -10.15
CA GLY A 547 -29.88 12.09 -11.55
C GLY A 547 -30.58 11.04 -12.42
N SER A 548 -30.23 11.00 -13.70
CA SER A 548 -30.74 9.98 -14.63
C SER A 548 -30.19 8.58 -14.32
N HIS A 549 -31.00 7.56 -14.54
CA HIS A 549 -30.63 6.15 -14.35
C HIS A 549 -30.63 5.39 -15.68
N SER A 550 -29.59 4.59 -15.92
CA SER A 550 -29.50 3.71 -17.08
C SER A 550 -28.93 2.36 -16.70
N ALA A 551 -29.65 1.29 -17.05
CA ALA A 551 -29.16 -0.09 -17.02
C ALA A 551 -29.31 -0.67 -18.43
N LYS A 552 -28.21 -0.77 -19.17
CA LYS A 552 -28.23 -1.15 -20.59
C LYS A 552 -27.39 -2.41 -20.84
N ALA A 553 -27.99 -3.41 -21.47
CA ALA A 553 -27.29 -4.52 -22.10
C ALA A 553 -27.43 -4.38 -23.61
N VAL A 554 -26.33 -4.38 -24.37
CA VAL A 554 -26.38 -4.38 -25.84
C VAL A 554 -25.40 -5.41 -26.35
N ALA A 555 -25.85 -6.32 -27.22
CA ALA A 555 -24.95 -7.13 -28.04
C ALA A 555 -25.09 -6.75 -29.49
N CYS A 556 -23.95 -6.53 -30.15
CA CYS A 556 -23.89 -6.19 -31.55
C CYS A 556 -23.23 -7.34 -32.29
N VAL A 557 -23.97 -7.96 -33.22
CA VAL A 557 -23.44 -8.99 -34.11
C VAL A 557 -23.18 -8.34 -35.46
N LYS A 558 -21.94 -8.48 -35.95
CA LYS A 558 -21.52 -7.92 -37.24
C LYS A 558 -22.39 -8.53 -38.36
N GLY A 559 -23.12 -7.68 -39.09
CA GLY A 559 -24.02 -8.08 -40.18
C GLY A 559 -25.48 -8.34 -39.78
N VAL A 560 -25.80 -8.42 -38.48
CA VAL A 560 -27.16 -8.66 -37.97
C VAL A 560 -27.73 -7.44 -37.23
N GLY A 561 -26.87 -6.59 -36.66
CA GLY A 561 -27.26 -5.39 -35.94
C GLY A 561 -27.03 -5.49 -34.43
N CYS A 562 -27.36 -4.43 -33.70
CA CYS A 562 -27.30 -4.39 -32.25
C CYS A 562 -28.66 -4.74 -31.66
N MET A 563 -28.72 -5.79 -30.85
CA MET A 563 -29.94 -6.22 -30.16
C MET A 563 -29.81 -5.83 -28.69
N SER A 564 -30.72 -5.01 -28.19
CA SER A 564 -30.79 -4.61 -26.77
C SER A 564 -31.77 -5.45 -25.95
N GLU A 565 -32.77 -6.04 -26.60
CA GLU A 565 -33.88 -6.76 -25.95
C GLU A 565 -33.54 -8.22 -25.59
N ILE A 566 -32.60 -8.84 -26.31
CA ILE A 566 -32.31 -10.29 -26.22
C ILE A 566 -31.25 -10.62 -25.15
N VAL A 567 -30.49 -9.64 -24.66
CA VAL A 567 -29.16 -9.90 -24.08
C VAL A 567 -28.98 -9.57 -22.61
N GLY A 568 -29.88 -8.79 -22.01
CA GLY A 568 -29.94 -8.63 -20.56
C GLY A 568 -30.84 -9.70 -19.96
N LYS A 569 -30.27 -10.80 -19.43
CA LYS A 569 -31.07 -11.77 -18.67
C LYS A 569 -31.84 -11.09 -17.53
N LYS A 570 -31.26 -10.04 -16.93
CA LYS A 570 -31.84 -9.22 -15.85
C LYS A 570 -31.27 -7.79 -15.91
N ASN A 571 -31.92 -6.88 -16.64
CA ASN A 571 -31.67 -5.44 -16.50
C ASN A 571 -32.60 -4.90 -15.41
N CYS A 572 -32.05 -4.35 -14.32
CA CYS A 572 -32.86 -3.90 -13.18
C CYS A 572 -32.45 -2.51 -12.70
N VAL A 573 -33.44 -1.68 -12.40
CA VAL A 573 -33.28 -0.48 -11.58
C VAL A 573 -34.25 -0.63 -10.40
N MET A 574 -33.71 -0.63 -9.18
CA MET A 574 -34.48 -0.75 -7.94
C MET A 574 -34.09 0.38 -7.00
N ILE A 575 -35.08 1.14 -6.55
CA ILE A 575 -34.89 2.30 -5.69
C ILE A 575 -35.86 2.17 -4.51
N GLY A 576 -35.32 2.08 -3.30
CA GLY A 576 -36.10 2.09 -2.06
C GLY A 576 -36.92 0.83 -1.80
N ASN A 577 -36.55 -0.33 -2.37
CA ASN A 577 -37.29 -1.58 -2.14
C ASN A 577 -37.07 -2.05 -0.69
N VAL A 578 -38.12 -2.07 0.12
CA VAL A 578 -38.10 -2.61 1.50
C VAL A 578 -38.89 -3.91 1.56
N GLY A 579 -38.22 -5.03 1.85
CA GLY A 579 -38.85 -6.35 2.05
C GLY A 579 -39.45 -7.00 0.79
N MET A 580 -39.11 -6.52 -0.41
CA MET A 580 -39.61 -7.05 -1.69
C MET A 580 -38.53 -7.84 -2.44
N SER A 581 -38.93 -8.93 -3.09
CA SER A 581 -38.04 -9.68 -4.00
C SER A 581 -37.74 -8.87 -5.26
N ALA A 582 -36.53 -9.06 -5.79
CA ALA A 582 -36.10 -8.47 -7.05
C ALA A 582 -37.00 -8.93 -8.22
N ASN A 583 -37.75 -8.01 -8.83
CA ASN A 583 -38.51 -8.29 -10.06
C ASN A 583 -37.73 -7.75 -11.27
N CYS A 584 -37.15 -8.66 -12.06
CA CYS A 584 -36.21 -8.34 -13.13
C CYS A 584 -36.47 -9.19 -14.38
N GLY A 585 -37.45 -8.81 -15.20
CA GLY A 585 -37.64 -9.34 -16.57
C GLY A 585 -38.14 -10.78 -16.68
N ASN A 586 -38.57 -11.17 -17.89
CA ASN A 586 -39.38 -12.37 -18.19
C ASN A 586 -38.52 -13.51 -18.77
N ASP A 587 -38.36 -14.61 -18.03
CA ASP A 587 -37.43 -15.72 -18.32
C ASP A 587 -37.77 -16.53 -19.60
N SER A 588 -38.99 -16.40 -20.16
CA SER A 588 -39.51 -17.27 -21.24
C SER A 588 -39.00 -16.95 -22.65
N LEU A 589 -38.80 -15.68 -23.00
CA LEU A 589 -38.43 -15.25 -24.37
C LEU A 589 -36.93 -15.45 -24.70
N ILE A 590 -36.13 -15.81 -23.70
CA ILE A 590 -34.66 -15.68 -23.71
C ILE A 590 -33.96 -17.02 -23.99
N ASN A 591 -34.57 -18.14 -23.62
CA ASN A 591 -34.01 -19.48 -23.84
C ASN A 591 -33.95 -19.89 -25.31
N GLU A 592 -34.75 -19.26 -26.17
CA GLU A 592 -34.85 -19.57 -27.59
C GLU A 592 -33.74 -18.88 -28.41
N ALA A 593 -33.36 -17.65 -28.03
CA ALA A 593 -32.29 -16.88 -28.68
C ALA A 593 -30.87 -17.34 -28.31
N ILE A 594 -30.68 -17.99 -27.16
CA ILE A 594 -29.38 -18.55 -26.74
C ILE A 594 -28.93 -19.67 -27.70
N LYS A 595 -29.87 -20.45 -28.25
CA LYS A 595 -29.57 -21.58 -29.15
C LYS A 595 -29.00 -21.15 -30.52
N GLU A 596 -29.33 -19.96 -31.02
CA GLU A 596 -28.80 -19.48 -32.31
C GLU A 596 -27.44 -18.79 -32.21
N LEU A 597 -27.11 -18.18 -31.06
CA LEU A 597 -25.89 -17.39 -30.88
C LEU A 597 -24.65 -18.24 -30.51
N GLU A 598 -24.85 -19.44 -29.97
CA GLU A 598 -23.77 -20.44 -29.78
C GLU A 598 -23.11 -20.83 -31.12
N HIS A 599 -23.79 -20.64 -32.25
CA HIS A 599 -23.27 -20.96 -33.59
C HIS A 599 -22.33 -19.89 -34.19
N LEU A 600 -22.18 -18.71 -33.55
CA LEU A 600 -21.48 -17.53 -34.12
C LEU A 600 -20.26 -17.04 -33.33
N GLY A 601 -19.87 -17.72 -32.25
CA GLY A 601 -18.82 -17.30 -31.30
C GLY A 601 -17.39 -17.13 -31.85
N TYR A 602 -17.13 -17.41 -33.13
CA TYR A 602 -15.79 -17.51 -33.70
C TYR A 602 -15.21 -16.19 -34.27
N VAL A 603 -15.98 -15.09 -34.32
CA VAL A 603 -15.57 -13.83 -35.01
C VAL A 603 -15.03 -12.74 -34.07
N ILE A 604 -15.13 -12.94 -32.75
CA ILE A 604 -14.78 -11.94 -31.71
C ILE A 604 -13.26 -11.72 -31.59
N GLU A 605 -12.44 -12.65 -32.09
CA GLU A 605 -10.98 -12.64 -31.98
C GLU A 605 -10.29 -11.44 -32.65
N LYS A 606 -10.91 -10.81 -33.66
CA LYS A 606 -10.30 -9.67 -34.39
C LYS A 606 -10.65 -8.27 -33.86
N GLY A 607 -11.61 -8.15 -32.95
CA GLY A 607 -11.97 -6.86 -32.32
C GLY A 607 -11.00 -6.41 -31.22
N VAL A 608 -10.25 -7.35 -30.64
CA VAL A 608 -9.30 -7.13 -29.54
C VAL A 608 -8.11 -6.24 -29.94
N VAL A 609 -7.77 -6.18 -31.24
CA VAL A 609 -6.58 -5.48 -31.76
C VAL A 609 -6.73 -3.95 -31.74
N LYS A 610 -7.96 -3.41 -31.83
CA LYS A 610 -8.17 -1.95 -31.82
C LYS A 610 -8.11 -1.38 -30.40
N THR A 611 -8.69 -2.08 -29.43
CA THR A 611 -8.64 -1.71 -28.01
C THR A 611 -7.23 -1.84 -27.44
N ALA A 612 -6.43 -2.81 -27.90
CA ALA A 612 -5.04 -2.96 -27.48
C ALA A 612 -4.16 -1.74 -27.81
N LYS A 613 -4.49 -0.98 -28.87
CA LYS A 613 -3.70 0.18 -29.33
C LYS A 613 -3.96 1.44 -28.49
N GLU A 614 -5.22 1.72 -28.18
CA GLU A 614 -5.62 2.82 -27.28
C GLU A 614 -5.18 2.54 -25.82
N VAL A 615 -5.15 1.27 -25.42
CA VAL A 615 -4.63 0.81 -24.12
C VAL A 615 -3.11 0.93 -24.03
N ALA A 616 -2.39 0.68 -25.14
CA ALA A 616 -0.95 0.90 -25.19
C ALA A 616 -0.60 2.37 -24.94
N GLU A 617 -1.35 3.32 -25.52
CA GLU A 617 -1.13 4.76 -25.35
C GLU A 617 -1.41 5.25 -23.91
N GLU A 618 -2.45 4.75 -23.25
CA GLU A 618 -2.79 5.14 -21.87
C GLU A 618 -1.82 4.51 -20.84
N ALA A 619 -1.42 3.26 -21.06
CA ALA A 619 -0.38 2.59 -20.27
C ALA A 619 1.01 3.22 -20.50
N GLU A 620 1.31 3.67 -21.72
CA GLU A 620 2.52 4.41 -22.05
C GLU A 620 2.55 5.79 -21.37
N LYS A 621 1.43 6.50 -21.25
CA LYS A 621 1.36 7.75 -20.46
C LYS A 621 1.62 7.50 -18.97
N ALA A 622 1.06 6.44 -18.40
CA ALA A 622 1.31 6.08 -17.00
C ALA A 622 2.78 5.67 -16.79
N ALA A 623 3.34 4.86 -17.70
CA ALA A 623 4.74 4.46 -17.69
C ALA A 623 5.68 5.66 -17.86
N LYS A 624 5.40 6.59 -18.79
CA LYS A 624 6.18 7.82 -19.00
C LYS A 624 6.09 8.79 -17.83
N ALA A 625 4.95 8.87 -17.15
CA ALA A 625 4.83 9.66 -15.93
C ALA A 625 5.70 9.08 -14.79
N VAL A 626 5.80 7.75 -14.71
CA VAL A 626 6.70 7.05 -13.77
C VAL A 626 8.16 7.23 -14.18
N GLU A 627 8.49 7.09 -15.47
CA GLU A 627 9.83 7.34 -16.01
C GLU A 627 10.30 8.76 -15.74
N LYS A 628 9.43 9.76 -15.90
CA LYS A 628 9.77 11.17 -15.64
C LYS A 628 10.02 11.45 -14.15
N GLU A 629 9.31 10.78 -13.25
CA GLU A 629 9.60 10.87 -11.81
C GLU A 629 10.86 10.08 -11.44
N ALA A 630 11.09 8.91 -12.03
CA ALA A 630 12.33 8.16 -11.88
C ALA A 630 13.53 8.94 -12.44
N GLU A 631 13.36 9.69 -13.53
CA GLU A 631 14.38 10.55 -14.12
C GLU A 631 14.62 11.79 -13.26
N LYS A 632 13.59 12.36 -12.62
CA LYS A 632 13.78 13.43 -11.62
C LYS A 632 14.54 12.92 -10.40
N ILE A 633 14.23 11.72 -9.90
CA ILE A 633 14.97 11.08 -8.81
C ILE A 633 16.40 10.81 -9.26
N GLY A 634 16.60 10.26 -10.46
CA GLY A 634 17.92 10.04 -11.05
C GLY A 634 18.72 11.33 -11.24
N LYS A 635 18.09 12.43 -11.65
CA LYS A 635 18.70 13.76 -11.75
C LYS A 635 18.98 14.37 -10.39
N ALA A 636 18.11 14.19 -9.40
CA ALA A 636 18.36 14.63 -8.03
C ALA A 636 19.55 13.89 -7.41
N ILE A 637 19.66 12.58 -7.67
CA ILE A 637 20.81 11.75 -7.31
C ILE A 637 22.06 12.24 -8.07
N ALA A 638 21.99 12.43 -9.39
CA ALA A 638 23.12 12.93 -10.18
C ALA A 638 23.58 14.33 -9.75
N HIS A 639 22.65 15.21 -9.37
CA HIS A 639 22.94 16.57 -8.89
C HIS A 639 23.50 16.57 -7.46
N ALA A 640 23.11 15.58 -6.64
CA ALA A 640 23.75 15.32 -5.35
C ALA A 640 25.19 14.81 -5.51
N PHE A 641 25.48 14.08 -6.61
CA PHE A 641 26.83 13.61 -6.94
C PHE A 641 27.68 14.62 -7.74
N SER A 642 27.09 15.55 -8.49
CA SER A 642 27.84 16.58 -9.25
C SER A 642 28.19 17.81 -8.42
N GLY A 643 27.72 17.89 -7.17
CA GLY A 643 28.07 18.93 -6.19
C GLY A 643 29.20 18.52 -5.24
N TRP A 644 29.87 17.39 -5.50
CA TRP A 644 31.06 16.91 -4.79
C TRP A 644 32.32 17.12 -5.61
#